data_AF-Q0C7G9-F1
#
_entry.id   AF-Q0C7G9-F1
#
_cell.length_a   1.000
_cell.length_b   1.000
_cell.length_c   1.000
_cell.angle_alpha   90.00
_cell.angle_beta   90.00
_cell.angle_gamma   90.00
#
_symmetry.space_group_name_H-M   'P 1'
#
loop_
_entity.id
_entity.type
_entity.pdbx_description
1 polymer ?
#
loop_
_entity_poly.entity_id
_entity_poly.type
_entity_poly.pdbx_seq_one_letter_code
_entity_poly.pdbx_strand_id
1 'polypeptide(L)'
;MPNPLQRLKQLMHKTRQRRKGALDIEALPSEIRRLLLSTLDPASLLALIHASPTYYQQFQLDKRFILRSCLELALGKVAVDAHVVQLSSSRDFLSRRTQQKVDRFLASYRDRRSASPASILREADVESLTKMLKFHVHVVMPLLSQYTRCAMDHLAVQTNIPRSADPQTPSRTEETRLMRALYRFELCCNVFGLGHLSHPFVGRPESMNEYVLQHLTAIFEPWELEEISCVHIFAQDKYNQVFDEIRDDLDRDNQRNGNGWSTPEGLDLDEHTLERTRLLKGTISRGLKLLHIVSQIHDHDTLVSVMDSEMVSLDIFIGDGLMEALSQVTQSRLWGLQPQSPRNVLVRQRAPMPFRGDQEAENAPSLGWVLLWGETYSNMFGGWTWQPLRRWGYVIRSIRVHMRRIIHSEQSRSPPSSSLIYPDLDHPPLKHIVYIAIPSSALHATLSPPDASPFIKYANAFLSVAYVIRAVELLLVYDLRQLKRAETSSPSTYVWHPIPPPLSLARLRYTTDLLLNPRGIGWSYAPAYSPPQADSNNASTRAFVLKHLLKLFTTYLLFNLHQATFGRNFPSVAVAIQTAASRVGIQLTPATTADLARHYLLGPACWLAAYAFIDGCHALVAAVHGVLRASAPASEPWTWMYPPLFRSPRAMLTCRLRDIWGRMWHDLCRRPLLATSLLLVPGGISGTVKRLLVLLVSFAVSGCVHAAGAYAVSGDAYGAGVMVVFFIVMAGCIVLQEVLALGVQRALGGWGYLYLYGSTV
;
A
#
# COMPACT_ATOMS: atom_id res chain seq x y z
N MET A 1 -3.43 -58.83 55.46
CA MET A 1 -3.60 -57.74 54.49
C MET A 1 -4.66 -58.15 53.47
N PRO A 2 -5.68 -57.34 53.17
CA PRO A 2 -6.73 -57.76 52.24
C PRO A 2 -6.19 -57.85 50.80
N ASN A 3 -6.63 -58.88 50.09
CA ASN A 3 -6.21 -59.25 48.74
C ASN A 3 -6.40 -58.07 47.75
N PRO A 4 -5.39 -57.68 46.94
CA PRO A 4 -5.50 -56.58 45.99
C PRO A 4 -6.70 -56.68 45.03
N LEU A 5 -7.14 -57.90 44.70
CA LEU A 5 -8.35 -58.13 43.89
C LEU A 5 -9.64 -57.74 44.60
N GLN A 6 -9.71 -57.88 45.93
CA GLN A 6 -10.84 -57.42 46.74
C GLN A 6 -10.88 -55.90 46.83
N ARG A 7 -9.71 -55.24 46.90
CA ARG A 7 -9.59 -53.78 46.87
C ARG A 7 -10.02 -53.21 45.52
N LEU A 8 -9.65 -53.87 44.42
CA LEU A 8 -10.08 -53.50 43.07
C LEU A 8 -11.59 -53.67 42.89
N LYS A 9 -12.16 -54.80 43.36
CA LYS A 9 -13.63 -55.02 43.33
C LYS A 9 -14.38 -53.99 44.17
N GLN A 10 -13.87 -53.63 45.36
CA GLN A 10 -14.48 -52.58 46.18
C GLN A 10 -14.35 -51.19 45.55
N LEU A 11 -13.22 -50.87 44.91
CA LEU A 11 -13.03 -49.62 44.16
C LEU A 11 -14.00 -49.54 42.99
N MET A 12 -14.09 -50.60 42.16
CA MET A 12 -15.04 -50.69 41.05
C MET A 12 -16.49 -50.63 41.53
N HIS A 13 -16.81 -51.25 42.67
CA HIS A 13 -18.16 -51.19 43.23
C HIS A 13 -18.49 -49.79 43.77
N LYS A 14 -17.52 -49.09 44.38
CA LYS A 14 -17.62 -47.68 44.77
C LYS A 14 -17.73 -46.75 43.56
N THR A 15 -17.00 -47.00 42.46
CA THR A 15 -17.15 -46.22 41.21
C THR A 15 -18.51 -46.45 40.57
N ARG A 16 -19.01 -47.71 40.62
CA ARG A 16 -20.34 -48.10 40.12
C ARG A 16 -21.48 -47.54 40.97
N GLN A 17 -21.31 -47.42 42.29
CA GLN A 17 -22.24 -46.72 43.17
C GLN A 17 -22.16 -45.18 43.04
N ARG A 18 -20.97 -44.59 42.83
CA ARG A 18 -20.84 -43.15 42.49
C ARG A 18 -21.50 -42.79 41.16
N ARG A 19 -21.52 -43.72 40.19
CA ARG A 19 -22.24 -43.56 38.91
C ARG A 19 -23.77 -43.65 39.02
N LYS A 20 -24.34 -44.19 40.11
CA LYS A 20 -25.80 -44.27 40.31
C LYS A 20 -26.47 -42.91 40.58
N GLY A 21 -25.69 -41.84 40.76
CA GLY A 21 -26.18 -40.45 40.82
C GLY A 21 -25.92 -39.64 39.55
N ALA A 22 -25.36 -40.25 38.49
CA ALA A 22 -25.27 -39.59 37.19
C ALA A 22 -26.63 -39.78 36.48
N LEU A 23 -27.35 -38.67 36.26
CA LEU A 23 -28.54 -38.64 35.41
C LEU A 23 -28.22 -39.34 34.09
N ASP A 24 -28.92 -40.44 33.79
CA ASP A 24 -28.84 -41.08 32.49
C ASP A 24 -29.47 -40.13 31.47
N ILE A 25 -28.66 -39.66 30.52
CA ILE A 25 -29.06 -38.67 29.52
C ILE A 25 -30.20 -39.21 28.63
N GLU A 26 -30.30 -40.53 28.47
CA GLU A 26 -31.39 -41.18 27.73
C GLU A 26 -32.71 -41.22 28.51
N ALA A 27 -32.65 -41.18 29.85
CA ALA A 27 -33.82 -41.19 30.72
C ALA A 27 -34.48 -39.80 30.87
N LEU A 28 -33.95 -38.78 30.20
CA LEU A 28 -34.52 -37.43 30.21
C LEU A 28 -35.90 -37.40 29.51
N PRO A 29 -36.84 -36.57 29.98
CA PRO A 29 -38.12 -36.34 29.29
C PRO A 29 -37.91 -35.96 27.82
N SER A 30 -38.86 -36.35 26.95
CA SER A 30 -38.80 -36.09 25.50
C SER A 30 -38.59 -34.60 25.16
N GLU A 31 -39.17 -33.70 25.94
CA GLU A 31 -39.06 -32.25 25.81
C GLU A 31 -37.63 -31.78 26.05
N ILE A 32 -36.96 -32.34 27.07
CA ILE A 32 -35.58 -32.01 27.42
C ILE A 32 -34.63 -32.61 26.38
N ARG A 33 -34.88 -33.85 25.92
CA ARG A 33 -34.11 -34.47 24.85
C ARG A 33 -34.21 -33.67 23.54
N ARG A 34 -35.42 -33.21 23.20
CA ARG A 34 -35.67 -32.34 22.04
C ARG A 34 -34.94 -31.00 22.18
N LEU A 35 -35.02 -30.35 23.34
CA LEU A 35 -34.34 -29.08 23.59
C LEU A 35 -32.82 -29.26 23.47
N LEU A 36 -32.27 -30.32 24.07
CA LEU A 36 -30.85 -30.64 24.00
C LEU A 36 -30.40 -30.82 22.54
N LEU A 37 -31.12 -31.64 21.75
CA LEU A 37 -30.82 -31.80 20.33
C LEU A 37 -30.86 -30.48 19.55
N SER A 38 -31.72 -29.53 19.92
CA SER A 38 -31.84 -28.24 19.26
C SER A 38 -30.73 -27.23 19.61
N THR A 39 -29.95 -27.49 20.65
CA THR A 39 -28.84 -26.61 21.09
C THR A 39 -27.46 -27.12 20.66
N LEU A 40 -27.38 -28.29 20.05
CA LEU A 40 -26.11 -28.88 19.62
C LEU A 40 -25.63 -28.30 18.29
N ASP A 41 -24.32 -28.13 18.18
CA ASP A 41 -23.67 -27.88 16.89
C ASP A 41 -23.80 -29.11 15.97
N PRO A 42 -23.60 -28.94 14.66
CA PRO A 42 -23.75 -30.01 13.67
C PRO A 42 -22.95 -31.29 13.97
N ALA A 43 -21.71 -31.16 14.46
CA ALA A 43 -20.86 -32.32 14.74
C ALA A 43 -21.35 -33.07 15.98
N SER A 44 -21.67 -32.34 17.06
CA SER A 44 -22.22 -32.93 18.28
C SER A 44 -23.59 -33.56 18.06
N LEU A 45 -24.44 -32.95 17.23
CA LEU A 45 -25.74 -33.50 16.86
C LEU A 45 -25.57 -34.86 16.16
N LEU A 46 -24.72 -34.94 15.13
CA LEU A 46 -24.45 -36.17 14.38
C LEU A 46 -23.85 -37.26 15.29
N ALA A 47 -22.90 -36.88 16.15
CA ALA A 47 -22.29 -37.81 17.09
C ALA A 47 -23.32 -38.40 18.07
N LEU A 48 -24.22 -37.57 18.63
CA LEU A 48 -25.22 -38.02 19.60
C LEU A 48 -26.27 -38.95 18.96
N ILE A 49 -26.77 -38.60 17.77
CA ILE A 49 -27.76 -39.44 17.08
C ILE A 49 -27.15 -40.76 16.56
N HIS A 50 -25.84 -40.81 16.30
CA HIS A 50 -25.16 -42.06 15.95
C HIS A 50 -24.86 -42.92 17.19
N ALA A 51 -24.58 -42.28 18.33
CA ALA A 51 -24.23 -42.99 19.57
C ALA A 51 -25.43 -43.54 20.34
N SER A 52 -26.62 -42.94 20.19
CA SER A 52 -27.81 -43.31 20.97
C SER A 52 -29.05 -43.53 20.09
N PRO A 53 -29.62 -44.75 20.05
CA PRO A 53 -30.89 -45.04 19.39
C PRO A 53 -32.06 -44.20 19.93
N THR A 54 -32.05 -43.93 21.23
CA THR A 54 -33.07 -43.11 21.93
C THR A 54 -33.08 -41.67 21.41
N TYR A 55 -31.91 -41.08 21.21
CA TYR A 55 -31.78 -39.75 20.61
C TYR A 55 -32.01 -39.74 19.11
N TYR A 56 -31.65 -40.81 18.40
CA TYR A 56 -32.00 -40.98 16.98
C TYR A 56 -33.51 -41.00 16.77
N GLN A 57 -34.26 -41.75 17.59
CA GLN A 57 -35.72 -41.78 17.53
C GLN A 57 -36.33 -40.40 17.79
N GLN A 58 -35.87 -39.69 18.83
CA GLN A 58 -36.30 -38.32 19.12
C GLN A 58 -35.98 -37.37 17.95
N PHE A 59 -34.82 -37.52 17.33
CA PHE A 59 -34.42 -36.76 16.15
C PHE A 59 -35.36 -37.00 14.96
N GLN A 60 -35.78 -38.25 14.71
CA GLN A 60 -36.70 -38.55 13.62
C GLN A 60 -38.09 -37.93 13.82
N LEU A 61 -38.60 -37.91 15.07
CA LEU A 61 -39.90 -37.33 15.40
C LEU A 61 -39.96 -35.82 15.12
N ASP A 62 -38.93 -35.07 15.51
CA ASP A 62 -38.88 -33.60 15.40
C ASP A 62 -37.82 -33.10 14.39
N LYS A 63 -37.53 -33.91 13.36
CA LYS A 63 -36.40 -33.70 12.44
C LYS A 63 -36.32 -32.31 11.85
N ARG A 64 -37.44 -31.77 11.37
CA ARG A 64 -37.49 -30.43 10.76
C ARG A 64 -37.09 -29.35 11.76
N PHE A 65 -37.61 -29.42 12.98
CA PHE A 65 -37.34 -28.45 14.04
C PHE A 65 -35.87 -28.51 14.46
N ILE A 66 -35.36 -29.72 14.71
CA ILE A 66 -33.98 -29.93 15.18
C ILE A 66 -32.97 -29.49 14.12
N LEU A 67 -33.16 -29.90 12.86
CA LEU A 67 -32.27 -29.48 11.77
C LEU A 67 -32.27 -27.97 11.58
N ARG A 68 -33.44 -27.34 11.65
CA ARG A 68 -33.57 -25.88 11.56
C ARG A 68 -32.77 -25.21 12.69
N SER A 69 -33.00 -25.58 13.93
CA SER A 69 -32.32 -24.99 15.08
C SER A 69 -30.81 -25.21 15.05
N CYS A 70 -30.36 -26.40 14.63
CA CYS A 70 -28.94 -26.71 14.46
C CYS A 70 -28.29 -25.83 13.37
N LEU A 71 -28.95 -25.66 12.21
CA LEU A 71 -28.46 -24.80 11.14
C LEU A 71 -28.52 -23.30 11.50
N GLU A 72 -29.55 -22.87 12.24
CA GLU A 72 -29.64 -21.50 12.78
C GLU A 72 -28.45 -21.20 13.71
N LEU A 73 -28.12 -22.15 14.59
CA LEU A 73 -26.97 -22.05 15.51
C LEU A 73 -25.64 -22.01 14.76
N ALA A 74 -25.45 -22.90 13.78
CA ALA A 74 -24.19 -23.06 13.06
C ALA A 74 -23.92 -21.94 12.05
N LEU A 75 -24.95 -21.51 11.30
CA LEU A 75 -24.78 -20.61 10.16
C LEU A 75 -25.11 -19.16 10.49
N GLY A 76 -25.98 -18.88 11.48
CA GLY A 76 -26.45 -17.53 11.77
C GLY A 76 -26.94 -16.82 10.51
N LYS A 77 -26.35 -15.66 10.17
CA LYS A 77 -26.69 -14.91 8.94
C LYS A 77 -26.22 -15.56 7.65
N VAL A 78 -25.24 -16.47 7.70
CA VAL A 78 -24.73 -17.22 6.54
C VAL A 78 -25.77 -18.23 6.02
N ALA A 79 -26.83 -18.50 6.80
CA ALA A 79 -27.91 -19.40 6.38
C ALA A 79 -28.59 -18.98 5.06
N VAL A 80 -28.65 -17.68 4.76
CA VAL A 80 -29.17 -17.18 3.48
C VAL A 80 -28.30 -17.66 2.31
N ASP A 81 -26.99 -17.52 2.44
CA ASP A 81 -26.02 -17.92 1.42
C ASP A 81 -26.03 -19.45 1.26
N ALA A 82 -26.07 -20.19 2.37
CA ALA A 82 -26.15 -21.66 2.37
C ALA A 82 -27.43 -22.18 1.70
N HIS A 83 -28.57 -21.54 1.95
CA HIS A 83 -29.84 -21.92 1.34
C HIS A 83 -29.84 -21.65 -0.17
N VAL A 84 -29.32 -20.50 -0.61
CA VAL A 84 -29.24 -20.12 -2.02
C VAL A 84 -28.27 -21.03 -2.77
N VAL A 85 -27.14 -21.40 -2.15
CA VAL A 85 -26.24 -22.44 -2.66
C VAL A 85 -27.00 -23.74 -2.88
N GLN A 86 -27.78 -24.20 -1.89
CA GLN A 86 -28.57 -25.41 -2.01
C GLN A 86 -29.58 -25.37 -3.19
N LEU A 87 -30.21 -24.21 -3.44
CA LEU A 87 -31.10 -24.02 -4.59
C LEU A 87 -30.33 -24.05 -5.92
N SER A 88 -29.20 -23.36 -5.99
CA SER A 88 -28.34 -23.31 -7.18
C SER A 88 -27.64 -24.65 -7.49
N SER A 89 -27.43 -25.50 -6.49
CA SER A 89 -26.90 -26.86 -6.63
C SER A 89 -27.95 -27.87 -7.09
N SER A 90 -29.19 -27.46 -7.37
CA SER A 90 -30.20 -28.38 -7.89
C SER A 90 -29.92 -28.76 -9.35
N ARG A 91 -30.22 -30.02 -9.71
CA ARG A 91 -30.07 -30.50 -11.09
C ARG A 91 -30.90 -29.70 -12.09
N ASP A 92 -32.12 -29.30 -11.70
CA ASP A 92 -32.98 -28.48 -12.56
C ASP A 92 -32.38 -27.10 -12.85
N PHE A 93 -31.76 -26.46 -11.85
CA PHE A 93 -31.05 -25.21 -12.07
C PHE A 93 -29.84 -25.43 -12.98
N LEU A 94 -28.90 -26.32 -12.60
CA LEU A 94 -27.62 -26.50 -13.29
C LEU A 94 -27.75 -26.94 -14.76
N SER A 95 -28.71 -27.81 -15.08
CA SER A 95 -28.91 -28.34 -16.43
C SER A 95 -29.59 -27.37 -17.40
N ARG A 96 -30.17 -26.28 -16.92
CA ARG A 96 -30.98 -25.35 -17.71
C ARG A 96 -30.62 -23.88 -17.46
N ARG A 97 -29.34 -23.59 -17.19
CA ARG A 97 -28.86 -22.22 -16.91
C ARG A 97 -28.83 -21.39 -18.18
N THR A 98 -29.67 -20.36 -18.22
CA THR A 98 -29.69 -19.33 -19.26
C THR A 98 -29.54 -17.96 -18.59
N GLN A 99 -29.16 -16.95 -19.36
CA GLN A 99 -29.05 -15.56 -18.87
C GLN A 99 -30.30 -15.11 -18.12
N GLN A 100 -31.50 -15.26 -18.71
CA GLN A 100 -32.76 -14.84 -18.09
C GLN A 100 -33.05 -15.55 -16.75
N LYS A 101 -32.71 -16.84 -16.64
CA LYS A 101 -32.92 -17.59 -15.38
C LYS A 101 -31.93 -17.16 -14.31
N VAL A 102 -30.68 -16.91 -14.70
CA VAL A 102 -29.64 -16.42 -13.78
C VAL A 102 -29.99 -15.02 -13.28
N ASP A 103 -30.39 -14.10 -14.16
CA ASP A 103 -30.79 -12.74 -13.79
C ASP A 103 -31.95 -12.77 -12.78
N ARG A 104 -32.99 -13.57 -13.04
CA ARG A 104 -34.13 -13.73 -12.12
C ARG A 104 -33.73 -14.35 -10.79
N PHE A 105 -32.86 -15.35 -10.82
CA PHE A 105 -32.36 -16.03 -9.61
C PHE A 105 -31.54 -15.07 -8.73
N LEU A 106 -30.64 -14.31 -9.35
CA LEU A 106 -29.80 -13.34 -8.65
C LEU A 106 -30.60 -12.14 -8.12
N ALA A 107 -31.63 -11.69 -8.84
CA ALA A 107 -32.58 -10.70 -8.33
C ALA A 107 -33.29 -11.21 -7.06
N SER A 108 -33.81 -12.44 -7.08
CA SER A 108 -34.44 -13.05 -5.89
C SER A 108 -33.45 -13.20 -4.73
N TYR A 109 -32.19 -13.55 -5.02
CA TYR A 109 -31.15 -13.62 -3.99
C TYR A 109 -30.87 -12.24 -3.37
N ARG A 110 -30.79 -11.19 -4.18
CA ARG A 110 -30.61 -9.81 -3.71
C ARG A 110 -31.71 -9.40 -2.73
N ASP A 111 -32.96 -9.75 -3.02
CA ASP A 111 -34.09 -9.47 -2.14
C ASP A 111 -34.01 -10.28 -0.83
N ARG A 112 -33.64 -11.57 -0.92
CA ARG A 112 -33.49 -12.48 0.23
C ARG A 112 -32.34 -12.10 1.17
N ARG A 113 -31.30 -11.40 0.70
CA ARG A 113 -30.20 -10.93 1.56
C ARG A 113 -30.66 -9.96 2.65
N SER A 114 -31.79 -9.29 2.45
CA SER A 114 -32.42 -8.40 3.44
C SER A 114 -33.39 -9.13 4.38
N ALA A 115 -33.69 -10.40 4.11
CA ALA A 115 -34.63 -11.20 4.90
C ALA A 115 -33.97 -11.77 6.16
N SER A 116 -34.80 -12.08 7.17
CA SER A 116 -34.33 -12.74 8.39
C SER A 116 -33.92 -14.20 8.08
N PRO A 117 -32.73 -14.66 8.52
CA PRO A 117 -32.28 -16.04 8.34
C PRO A 117 -33.27 -17.09 8.84
N ALA A 118 -33.95 -16.79 9.96
CA ALA A 118 -34.96 -17.67 10.57
C ALA A 118 -36.24 -17.81 9.71
N SER A 119 -36.54 -16.83 8.84
CA SER A 119 -37.63 -16.92 7.88
C SER A 119 -37.30 -17.92 6.78
N ILE A 120 -36.09 -17.80 6.21
CA ILE A 120 -35.64 -18.66 5.11
C ILE A 120 -35.54 -20.12 5.54
N LEU A 121 -34.97 -20.39 6.72
CA LEU A 121 -34.87 -21.75 7.24
C LEU A 121 -36.23 -22.34 7.67
N ARG A 122 -37.23 -21.49 7.97
CA ARG A 122 -38.60 -21.93 8.25
C ARG A 122 -39.31 -22.40 6.99
N GLU A 123 -39.08 -21.72 5.86
CA GLU A 123 -39.66 -22.07 4.55
C GLU A 123 -39.02 -23.32 3.94
N ALA A 124 -37.77 -23.63 4.29
CA ALA A 124 -37.07 -24.80 3.79
C ALA A 124 -37.72 -26.13 4.22
N ASP A 125 -37.75 -27.08 3.29
CA ASP A 125 -38.20 -28.45 3.53
C ASP A 125 -37.11 -29.31 4.19
N VAL A 126 -37.50 -30.48 4.70
CA VAL A 126 -36.59 -31.37 5.45
C VAL A 126 -35.44 -31.86 4.57
N GLU A 127 -35.70 -32.07 3.28
CA GLU A 127 -34.67 -32.50 2.32
C GLU A 127 -33.61 -31.42 2.11
N SER A 128 -34.01 -30.17 1.88
CA SER A 128 -33.07 -29.05 1.73
C SER A 128 -32.27 -28.82 3.00
N LEU A 129 -32.91 -28.85 4.19
CA LEU A 129 -32.20 -28.73 5.47
C LEU A 129 -31.17 -29.86 5.66
N THR A 130 -31.53 -31.09 5.29
CA THR A 130 -30.61 -32.24 5.37
C THR A 130 -29.41 -32.06 4.42
N LYS A 131 -29.65 -31.61 3.18
CA LYS A 131 -28.57 -31.38 2.20
C LYS A 131 -27.66 -30.23 2.63
N MET A 132 -28.22 -29.13 3.15
CA MET A 132 -27.46 -28.01 3.72
C MET A 132 -26.56 -28.47 4.87
N LEU A 133 -27.10 -29.25 5.82
CA LEU A 133 -26.31 -29.79 6.93
C LEU A 133 -25.19 -30.70 6.45
N LYS A 134 -25.48 -31.62 5.52
CA LYS A 134 -24.47 -32.52 4.95
C LYS A 134 -23.34 -31.75 4.27
N PHE A 135 -23.67 -30.77 3.43
CA PHE A 135 -22.68 -29.93 2.75
C PHE A 135 -21.85 -29.11 3.75
N HIS A 136 -22.50 -28.54 4.76
CA HIS A 136 -21.82 -27.78 5.80
C HIS A 136 -20.80 -28.63 6.57
N VAL A 137 -21.22 -29.80 7.07
CA VAL A 137 -20.38 -30.68 7.88
C VAL A 137 -19.27 -31.34 7.07
N HIS A 138 -19.57 -31.84 5.87
CA HIS A 138 -18.63 -32.69 5.13
C HIS A 138 -17.77 -31.91 4.13
N VAL A 139 -18.13 -30.68 3.75
CA VAL A 139 -17.38 -29.90 2.75
C VAL A 139 -16.88 -28.59 3.36
N VAL A 140 -17.79 -27.77 3.90
CA VAL A 140 -17.44 -26.41 4.35
C VAL A 140 -16.53 -26.42 5.58
N MET A 141 -16.88 -27.16 6.63
CA MET A 141 -16.09 -27.19 7.87
C MET A 141 -14.66 -27.76 7.69
N PRO A 142 -14.44 -28.86 6.94
CA PRO A 142 -13.10 -29.34 6.63
C PRO A 142 -12.27 -28.33 5.82
N LEU A 143 -12.86 -27.71 4.79
CA LEU A 143 -12.16 -26.71 3.97
C LEU A 143 -11.86 -25.43 4.75
N LEU A 144 -12.74 -24.99 5.65
CA LEU A 144 -12.50 -23.87 6.55
C LEU A 144 -11.24 -24.11 7.40
N SER A 145 -11.12 -25.32 7.94
CA SER A 145 -9.96 -25.74 8.75
C SER A 145 -8.67 -25.79 7.91
N GLN A 146 -8.75 -26.34 6.70
CA GLN A 146 -7.62 -26.43 5.78
C GLN A 146 -7.16 -25.05 5.29
N TYR A 147 -8.09 -24.17 4.92
CA TYR A 147 -7.81 -22.79 4.53
C TYR A 147 -7.11 -22.05 5.67
N THR A 148 -7.62 -22.16 6.89
CA THR A 148 -7.05 -21.48 8.07
C THR A 148 -5.60 -21.89 8.29
N ARG A 149 -5.29 -23.18 8.14
CA ARG A 149 -3.93 -23.71 8.22
C ARG A 149 -3.03 -23.14 7.12
N CYS A 150 -3.47 -23.20 5.87
CA CYS A 150 -2.68 -22.70 4.73
C CYS A 150 -2.43 -21.19 4.83
N ALA A 151 -3.43 -20.42 5.25
CA ALA A 151 -3.30 -18.97 5.45
C ALA A 151 -2.30 -18.62 6.55
N MET A 152 -2.24 -19.41 7.63
CA MET A 152 -1.22 -19.27 8.68
C MET A 152 0.19 -19.55 8.16
N ASP A 153 0.35 -20.58 7.34
CA ASP A 153 1.65 -20.94 6.79
C ASP A 153 2.19 -19.85 5.86
N HIS A 154 1.34 -19.30 4.98
CA HIS A 154 1.71 -18.16 4.13
C HIS A 154 2.06 -16.90 4.94
N LEU A 155 1.33 -16.62 6.02
CA LEU A 155 1.64 -15.48 6.89
C LEU A 155 2.99 -15.65 7.60
N ALA A 156 3.31 -16.86 8.05
CA ALA A 156 4.60 -17.16 8.70
C ALA A 156 5.77 -16.94 7.73
N VAL A 157 5.66 -17.44 6.50
CA VAL A 157 6.66 -17.24 5.44
C VAL A 157 6.87 -15.75 5.14
N GLN A 158 5.79 -14.97 5.08
CA GLN A 158 5.88 -13.55 4.71
C GLN A 158 6.45 -12.66 5.82
N THR A 159 6.35 -13.08 7.09
CA THR A 159 6.76 -12.26 8.25
C THR A 159 8.14 -12.61 8.81
N ASN A 160 8.75 -13.74 8.41
CA ASN A 160 9.97 -14.29 9.02
C ASN A 160 9.86 -14.44 10.57
N ILE A 161 8.65 -14.55 11.10
CA ILE A 161 8.41 -14.74 12.53
C ILE A 161 8.26 -16.25 12.77
N PRO A 162 9.01 -16.85 13.72
CA PRO A 162 8.84 -18.26 14.08
C PRO A 162 7.38 -18.54 14.49
N ARG A 163 6.91 -19.78 14.31
CA ARG A 163 5.64 -20.27 14.90
C ARG A 163 5.70 -20.19 16.43
N SER A 164 5.66 -19.00 17.04
CA SER A 164 5.66 -18.85 18.49
C SER A 164 4.22 -18.85 18.99
N ALA A 165 3.88 -19.92 19.72
CA ALA A 165 2.70 -20.12 20.56
C ALA A 165 1.32 -20.04 19.86
N ASP A 166 0.83 -21.23 19.50
CA ASP A 166 -0.54 -21.60 19.14
C ASP A 166 -1.09 -20.93 17.85
N PRO A 167 -1.52 -21.69 16.82
CA PRO A 167 -2.33 -21.11 15.75
C PRO A 167 -3.59 -20.52 16.39
N GLN A 168 -3.61 -19.20 16.59
CA GLN A 168 -4.77 -18.51 17.13
C GLN A 168 -6.01 -19.00 16.38
N THR A 169 -6.86 -19.74 17.08
CA THR A 169 -8.15 -20.17 16.57
C THR A 169 -8.86 -18.96 16.00
N PRO A 170 -9.37 -19.02 14.76
CA PRO A 170 -10.02 -17.88 14.14
C PRO A 170 -11.12 -17.39 15.08
N SER A 171 -11.20 -16.09 15.28
CA SER A 171 -12.32 -15.51 16.01
C SER A 171 -13.63 -15.84 15.30
N ARG A 172 -14.74 -15.83 16.03
CA ARG A 172 -16.07 -16.12 15.48
C ARG A 172 -16.39 -15.26 14.23
N THR A 173 -15.94 -14.00 14.21
CA THR A 173 -16.14 -13.10 13.06
C THR A 173 -15.30 -13.52 11.86
N GLU A 174 -14.04 -13.93 12.06
CA GLU A 174 -13.16 -14.42 10.99
C GLU A 174 -13.69 -15.74 10.41
N GLU A 175 -14.13 -16.65 11.28
CA GLU A 175 -14.77 -17.91 10.90
C GLU A 175 -16.04 -17.66 10.07
N THR A 176 -16.88 -16.72 10.51
CA THR A 176 -18.11 -16.34 9.79
C THR A 176 -17.79 -15.73 8.42
N ARG A 177 -16.78 -14.85 8.32
CA ARG A 177 -16.34 -14.26 7.04
C ARG A 177 -15.85 -15.34 6.07
N LEU A 178 -15.03 -16.29 6.54
CA LEU A 178 -14.52 -17.38 5.72
C LEU A 178 -15.63 -18.34 5.29
N MET A 179 -16.52 -18.72 6.20
CA MET A 179 -17.66 -19.58 5.90
C MET A 179 -18.56 -18.94 4.82
N ARG A 180 -18.85 -17.65 4.97
CA ARG A 180 -19.58 -16.85 3.98
C ARG A 180 -18.86 -16.80 2.63
N ALA A 181 -17.54 -16.60 2.63
CA ALA A 181 -16.73 -16.61 1.42
C ALA A 181 -16.80 -17.95 0.68
N LEU A 182 -16.74 -19.07 1.41
CA LEU A 182 -16.88 -20.42 0.87
C LEU A 182 -18.24 -20.62 0.18
N TYR A 183 -19.34 -20.29 0.87
CA TYR A 183 -20.68 -20.40 0.27
C TYR A 183 -20.85 -19.51 -0.96
N ARG A 184 -20.34 -18.28 -0.94
CA ARG A 184 -20.44 -17.36 -2.09
C ARG A 184 -19.55 -17.77 -3.25
N PHE A 185 -18.40 -18.36 -2.97
CA PHE A 185 -17.57 -18.99 -3.99
C PHE A 185 -18.29 -20.17 -4.66
N GLU A 186 -18.92 -21.04 -3.87
CA GLU A 186 -19.75 -22.14 -4.39
C GLU A 186 -20.91 -21.62 -5.24
N LEU A 187 -21.57 -20.54 -4.79
CA LEU A 187 -22.61 -19.87 -5.55
C LEU A 187 -22.10 -19.37 -6.91
N CYS A 188 -20.92 -18.75 -6.95
CA CYS A 188 -20.29 -18.32 -8.21
C CYS A 188 -20.02 -19.50 -9.14
N CYS A 189 -19.56 -20.63 -8.59
CA CYS A 189 -19.35 -21.87 -9.36
C CYS A 189 -20.67 -22.41 -9.94
N ASN A 190 -21.73 -22.42 -9.15
CA ASN A 190 -23.05 -22.90 -9.58
C ASN A 190 -23.78 -21.96 -10.55
N VAL A 191 -23.52 -20.65 -10.50
CA VAL A 191 -24.24 -19.67 -11.34
C VAL A 191 -23.47 -19.37 -12.62
N PHE A 192 -22.15 -19.13 -12.52
CA PHE A 192 -21.33 -18.68 -13.65
C PHE A 192 -20.32 -19.73 -14.13
N GLY A 193 -19.97 -20.70 -13.27
CA GLY A 193 -19.03 -21.80 -13.56
C GLY A 193 -19.72 -23.04 -14.13
N LEU A 194 -19.06 -24.20 -14.06
CA LEU A 194 -19.63 -25.48 -14.48
C LEU A 194 -20.49 -26.15 -13.39
N GLY A 195 -20.24 -25.80 -12.12
CA GLY A 195 -20.87 -26.43 -10.97
C GLY A 195 -20.48 -27.92 -10.82
N HIS A 196 -21.02 -28.58 -9.80
CA HIS A 196 -20.63 -29.97 -9.50
C HIS A 196 -21.11 -31.01 -10.54
N LEU A 197 -22.04 -30.65 -11.45
CA LEU A 197 -22.54 -31.53 -12.52
C LEU A 197 -21.85 -31.30 -13.88
N SER A 198 -20.89 -30.38 -13.95
CA SER A 198 -20.14 -30.09 -15.19
C SER A 198 -21.01 -29.66 -16.39
N HIS A 199 -22.16 -29.03 -16.15
CA HIS A 199 -23.04 -28.58 -17.24
C HIS A 199 -22.65 -27.16 -17.70
N PRO A 200 -22.52 -26.87 -19.00
CA PRO A 200 -22.17 -25.53 -19.47
C PRO A 200 -23.35 -24.55 -19.38
N PHE A 201 -23.04 -23.26 -19.42
CA PHE A 201 -24.04 -22.18 -19.51
C PHE A 201 -24.65 -22.14 -20.92
N VAL A 202 -25.99 -22.18 -21.02
CA VAL A 202 -26.70 -22.19 -22.30
C VAL A 202 -26.90 -20.76 -22.81
N GLY A 203 -26.45 -20.48 -24.04
CA GLY A 203 -26.59 -19.15 -24.66
C GLY A 203 -25.76 -18.09 -23.92
N ARG A 204 -24.44 -18.27 -23.92
CA ARG A 204 -23.51 -17.41 -23.16
C ARG A 204 -23.54 -15.96 -23.69
N PRO A 205 -23.57 -14.94 -22.80
CA PRO A 205 -23.44 -13.55 -23.22
C PRO A 205 -22.13 -13.29 -23.98
N GLU A 206 -22.15 -12.35 -24.93
CA GLU A 206 -20.97 -11.96 -25.72
C GLU A 206 -19.81 -11.48 -24.83
N SER A 207 -20.11 -10.75 -23.74
CA SER A 207 -19.14 -10.29 -22.75
C SER A 207 -19.42 -10.91 -21.39
N MET A 208 -19.00 -12.17 -21.20
CA MET A 208 -19.24 -12.90 -19.95
C MET A 208 -18.57 -12.22 -18.75
N ASN A 209 -17.35 -11.70 -18.91
CA ASN A 209 -16.62 -10.98 -17.88
C ASN A 209 -17.40 -9.81 -17.27
N GLU A 210 -17.88 -8.92 -18.14
CA GLU A 210 -18.60 -7.72 -17.74
C GLU A 210 -19.97 -8.10 -17.17
N TYR A 211 -20.63 -9.11 -17.76
CA TYR A 211 -21.87 -9.67 -17.25
C TYR A 211 -21.72 -10.21 -15.81
N VAL A 212 -20.69 -11.02 -15.54
CA VAL A 212 -20.40 -11.56 -14.21
C VAL A 212 -20.09 -10.42 -13.24
N LEU A 213 -19.19 -9.51 -13.62
CA LEU A 213 -18.78 -8.40 -12.75
C LEU A 213 -19.96 -7.48 -12.39
N GLN A 214 -20.82 -7.17 -13.35
CA GLN A 214 -22.00 -6.34 -13.13
C GLN A 214 -22.97 -6.98 -12.12
N HIS A 215 -23.21 -8.28 -12.23
CA HIS A 215 -24.06 -9.01 -11.30
C HIS A 215 -23.44 -9.11 -9.90
N LEU A 216 -22.16 -9.44 -9.83
CA LEU A 216 -21.45 -9.57 -8.56
C LEU A 216 -21.39 -8.23 -7.81
N THR A 217 -21.10 -7.14 -8.51
CA THR A 217 -21.08 -5.79 -7.90
C THR A 217 -22.48 -5.29 -7.52
N ALA A 218 -23.55 -5.75 -8.16
CA ALA A 218 -24.91 -5.42 -7.75
C ALA A 218 -25.36 -6.09 -6.45
N ILE A 219 -24.74 -7.21 -6.06
CA ILE A 219 -25.16 -8.05 -4.94
C ILE A 219 -24.23 -7.94 -3.73
N PHE A 220 -22.92 -7.84 -3.99
CA PHE A 220 -21.89 -7.89 -2.97
C PHE A 220 -21.17 -6.54 -2.82
N GLU A 221 -20.70 -6.28 -1.61
CA GLU A 221 -19.78 -5.19 -1.33
C GLU A 221 -18.34 -5.54 -1.76
N PRO A 222 -17.48 -4.55 -2.02
CA PRO A 222 -16.11 -4.76 -2.51
C PRO A 222 -15.26 -5.73 -1.68
N TRP A 223 -15.32 -5.64 -0.35
CA TRP A 223 -14.58 -6.55 0.53
C TRP A 223 -15.16 -7.97 0.52
N GLU A 224 -16.46 -8.13 0.26
CA GLU A 224 -17.08 -9.45 0.11
C GLU A 224 -16.63 -10.14 -1.19
N LEU A 225 -16.38 -9.37 -2.26
CA LEU A 225 -15.80 -9.89 -3.50
C LEU A 225 -14.32 -10.28 -3.32
N GLU A 226 -13.59 -9.53 -2.51
CA GLU A 226 -12.23 -9.89 -2.14
C GLU A 226 -12.18 -11.15 -1.26
N GLU A 227 -13.16 -11.36 -0.38
CA GLU A 227 -13.32 -12.60 0.39
C GLU A 227 -13.46 -13.82 -0.53
N ILE A 228 -14.32 -13.72 -1.56
CA ILE A 228 -14.49 -14.77 -2.58
C ILE A 228 -13.17 -14.98 -3.35
N SER A 229 -12.47 -13.90 -3.69
CA SER A 229 -11.18 -13.96 -4.38
C SER A 229 -10.12 -14.70 -3.56
N CYS A 230 -10.14 -14.59 -2.24
CA CYS A 230 -9.24 -15.35 -1.37
C CYS A 230 -9.50 -16.86 -1.44
N VAL A 231 -10.77 -17.28 -1.45
CA VAL A 231 -11.15 -18.70 -1.62
C VAL A 231 -10.76 -19.21 -3.00
N HIS A 232 -10.93 -18.39 -4.04
CA HIS A 232 -10.51 -18.76 -5.39
C HIS A 232 -8.99 -18.99 -5.45
N ILE A 233 -8.18 -18.09 -4.90
CA ILE A 233 -6.71 -18.26 -4.86
C ILE A 233 -6.31 -19.51 -4.07
N PHE A 234 -7.00 -19.81 -2.96
CA PHE A 234 -6.78 -21.05 -2.22
C PHE A 234 -7.06 -22.30 -3.07
N ALA A 235 -8.18 -22.32 -3.81
CA ALA A 235 -8.49 -23.42 -4.73
C ALA A 235 -7.44 -23.52 -5.85
N GLN A 236 -7.02 -22.39 -6.40
CA GLN A 236 -6.00 -22.31 -7.45
C GLN A 236 -4.65 -22.88 -6.99
N ASP A 237 -4.17 -22.47 -5.81
CA ASP A 237 -2.92 -22.98 -5.24
C ASP A 237 -3.02 -24.49 -4.98
N LYS A 238 -4.18 -24.99 -4.53
CA LYS A 238 -4.41 -26.42 -4.31
C LYS A 238 -4.42 -27.25 -5.59
N TYR A 239 -5.15 -26.81 -6.62
CA TYR A 239 -5.17 -27.55 -7.88
C TYR A 239 -3.85 -27.45 -8.64
N ASN A 240 -3.10 -26.35 -8.51
CA ASN A 240 -1.74 -26.31 -9.07
C ASN A 240 -0.82 -27.34 -8.43
N GLN A 241 -0.85 -27.48 -7.10
CA GLN A 241 -0.11 -28.55 -6.41
C GLN A 241 -0.47 -29.93 -6.95
N VAL A 242 -1.77 -30.20 -7.09
CA VAL A 242 -2.26 -31.49 -7.62
C VAL A 242 -1.84 -31.68 -9.08
N PHE A 243 -1.93 -30.65 -9.92
CA PHE A 243 -1.53 -30.74 -11.33
C PHE A 243 -0.02 -30.99 -11.45
N ASP A 244 0.80 -30.42 -10.57
CA ASP A 244 2.24 -30.68 -10.54
C ASP A 244 2.54 -32.11 -10.08
N GLU A 245 1.75 -32.66 -9.15
CA GLU A 245 1.87 -34.04 -8.67
C GLU A 245 1.52 -35.08 -9.74
N ILE A 246 0.45 -34.86 -10.51
CA ILE A 246 -0.04 -35.81 -11.54
C ILE A 246 0.51 -35.55 -12.95
N ARG A 247 1.33 -34.51 -13.12
CA ARG A 247 1.80 -34.06 -14.44
C ARG A 247 2.40 -35.21 -15.23
N ASP A 248 3.37 -35.90 -14.63
CA ASP A 248 4.19 -36.88 -15.32
C ASP A 248 3.38 -38.15 -15.71
N ASP A 249 2.25 -38.41 -15.04
CA ASP A 249 1.36 -39.56 -15.31
C ASP A 249 0.38 -39.29 -16.47
N LEU A 250 -0.05 -38.04 -16.61
CA LEU A 250 -1.02 -37.60 -17.63
C LEU A 250 -0.36 -36.94 -18.85
N ASP A 251 0.96 -36.76 -18.80
CA ASP A 251 1.75 -36.13 -19.86
C ASP A 251 1.76 -36.97 -21.14
N ARG A 252 1.56 -36.26 -22.26
CA ARG A 252 1.50 -36.76 -23.63
C ARG A 252 2.81 -37.45 -24.04
N ASP A 253 3.95 -37.06 -23.45
CA ASP A 253 5.28 -37.62 -23.77
C ASP A 253 5.67 -38.87 -22.94
N ASN A 254 5.04 -39.14 -21.78
CA ASN A 254 5.35 -40.33 -20.96
C ASN A 254 4.57 -41.58 -21.38
N GLN A 255 3.39 -41.44 -21.99
CA GLN A 255 2.67 -42.55 -22.64
C GLN A 255 3.40 -43.12 -23.87
N ARG A 256 4.50 -42.48 -24.28
CA ARG A 256 5.28 -42.78 -25.49
C ARG A 256 6.16 -44.04 -25.39
N ASN A 257 6.43 -44.54 -24.17
CA ASN A 257 7.45 -45.56 -23.94
C ASN A 257 6.97 -47.03 -23.80
N GLY A 258 5.69 -47.33 -24.03
CA GLY A 258 5.16 -48.70 -23.88
C GLY A 258 4.92 -49.50 -25.18
N ASN A 259 4.41 -48.87 -26.24
CA ASN A 259 3.72 -49.66 -27.28
C ASN A 259 3.65 -49.04 -28.70
N GLY A 260 4.31 -47.92 -28.99
CA GLY A 260 4.52 -47.46 -30.37
C GLY A 260 3.26 -47.09 -31.17
N TRP A 261 2.09 -46.97 -30.55
CA TRP A 261 0.87 -46.42 -31.16
C TRP A 261 0.39 -45.22 -30.35
N SER A 262 0.23 -44.09 -31.03
CA SER A 262 -0.22 -42.82 -30.46
C SER A 262 -1.73 -42.81 -30.18
N THR A 263 -2.13 -42.66 -28.93
CA THR A 263 -3.44 -42.10 -28.57
C THR A 263 -3.35 -40.57 -28.63
N PRO A 264 -4.26 -39.87 -29.32
CA PRO A 264 -4.28 -38.39 -29.39
C PRO A 264 -4.62 -37.67 -28.07
N GLU A 265 -4.64 -38.37 -26.93
CA GLU A 265 -5.41 -38.02 -25.72
C GLU A 265 -4.57 -37.58 -24.51
N GLY A 266 -3.26 -37.34 -24.65
CA GLY A 266 -2.45 -36.81 -23.52
C GLY A 266 -2.73 -35.34 -23.22
N LEU A 267 -2.69 -34.94 -21.94
CA LEU A 267 -2.94 -33.57 -21.49
C LEU A 267 -1.62 -32.82 -21.27
N ASP A 268 -1.55 -31.57 -21.70
CA ASP A 268 -0.41 -30.70 -21.41
C ASP A 268 -0.63 -29.94 -20.08
N LEU A 269 0.06 -30.40 -19.04
CA LEU A 269 0.03 -29.83 -17.70
C LEU A 269 1.29 -29.02 -17.37
N ASP A 270 2.11 -28.65 -18.36
CA ASP A 270 3.31 -27.86 -18.12
C ASP A 270 3.00 -26.45 -17.60
N GLU A 271 3.97 -25.89 -16.87
CA GLU A 271 3.85 -24.54 -16.34
C GLU A 271 3.76 -23.54 -17.50
N HIS A 272 2.81 -22.61 -17.41
CA HIS A 272 2.49 -21.57 -18.42
C HIS A 272 1.77 -22.02 -19.70
N THR A 273 1.33 -23.28 -19.80
CA THR A 273 0.57 -23.71 -20.98
C THR A 273 -0.87 -23.20 -20.94
N LEU A 274 -1.40 -22.88 -22.11
CA LEU A 274 -2.78 -22.40 -22.25
C LEU A 274 -3.77 -23.51 -21.88
N GLU A 275 -3.41 -24.76 -22.15
CA GLU A 275 -4.17 -25.96 -21.82
C GLU A 275 -4.31 -26.11 -20.30
N ARG A 276 -3.19 -26.11 -19.56
CA ARG A 276 -3.19 -26.10 -18.08
C ARG A 276 -4.05 -24.98 -17.52
N THR A 277 -3.95 -23.78 -18.08
CA THR A 277 -4.74 -22.62 -17.62
C THR A 277 -6.25 -22.84 -17.81
N ARG A 278 -6.67 -23.43 -18.93
CA ARG A 278 -8.09 -23.74 -19.21
C ARG A 278 -8.63 -24.86 -18.32
N LEU A 279 -7.84 -25.91 -18.14
CA LEU A 279 -8.15 -27.02 -17.23
C LEU A 279 -8.29 -26.53 -15.80
N LEU A 280 -7.35 -25.72 -15.33
CA LEU A 280 -7.37 -25.16 -13.97
C LEU A 280 -8.65 -24.35 -13.73
N LYS A 281 -9.04 -23.48 -14.68
CA LYS A 281 -10.27 -22.68 -14.58
C LYS A 281 -11.52 -23.55 -14.57
N GLY A 282 -11.62 -24.52 -15.47
CA GLY A 282 -12.77 -25.42 -15.55
C GLY A 282 -12.91 -26.25 -14.29
N THR A 283 -11.82 -26.85 -13.81
CA THR A 283 -11.76 -27.64 -12.57
C THR A 283 -12.10 -26.82 -11.33
N ILE A 284 -11.57 -25.59 -11.18
CA ILE A 284 -11.95 -24.69 -10.08
C ILE A 284 -13.46 -24.38 -10.12
N SER A 285 -14.03 -24.20 -11.31
CA SER A 285 -15.44 -23.85 -11.49
C SER A 285 -16.43 -24.97 -11.12
N ARG A 286 -15.93 -26.17 -10.78
CA ARG A 286 -16.73 -27.29 -10.29
C ARG A 286 -17.14 -27.17 -8.82
N GLY A 287 -16.55 -26.22 -8.10
CA GLY A 287 -16.95 -25.88 -6.74
C GLY A 287 -16.19 -26.65 -5.65
N LEU A 288 -16.65 -26.43 -4.42
CA LEU A 288 -15.97 -26.86 -3.20
C LEU A 288 -15.99 -28.37 -2.98
N LYS A 289 -16.98 -29.09 -3.52
CA LYS A 289 -17.09 -30.54 -3.32
C LYS A 289 -15.90 -31.28 -3.93
N LEU A 290 -15.53 -30.95 -5.18
CA LEU A 290 -14.36 -31.54 -5.83
C LEU A 290 -13.08 -31.13 -5.10
N LEU A 291 -12.96 -29.84 -4.75
CA LEU A 291 -11.79 -29.33 -4.02
C LEU A 291 -11.58 -30.07 -2.68
N HIS A 292 -12.67 -30.36 -1.96
CA HIS A 292 -12.62 -31.14 -0.73
C HIS A 292 -12.19 -32.58 -0.99
N ILE A 293 -12.80 -33.27 -1.96
CA ILE A 293 -12.47 -34.67 -2.30
C ILE A 293 -10.99 -34.80 -2.61
N VAL A 294 -10.49 -33.99 -3.55
CA VAL A 294 -9.09 -33.99 -3.99
C VAL A 294 -8.15 -33.70 -2.81
N SER A 295 -8.53 -32.79 -1.91
CA SER A 295 -7.75 -32.47 -0.72
C SER A 295 -7.67 -33.59 0.34
N GLN A 296 -8.50 -34.63 0.24
CA GLN A 296 -8.49 -35.79 1.16
C GLN A 296 -7.82 -37.03 0.56
N ILE A 297 -7.52 -37.03 -0.74
CA ILE A 297 -6.86 -38.17 -1.37
C ILE A 297 -5.37 -38.14 -1.01
N HIS A 298 -4.86 -39.26 -0.50
CA HIS A 298 -3.45 -39.46 -0.18
C HIS A 298 -2.78 -40.51 -1.07
N ASP A 299 -3.59 -41.31 -1.77
CA ASP A 299 -3.15 -42.34 -2.69
C ASP A 299 -2.99 -41.75 -4.10
N HIS A 300 -1.80 -41.92 -4.67
CA HIS A 300 -1.43 -41.30 -5.94
C HIS A 300 -2.27 -41.80 -7.11
N ASP A 301 -2.43 -43.12 -7.24
CA ASP A 301 -3.19 -43.73 -8.35
C ASP A 301 -4.67 -43.31 -8.30
N THR A 302 -5.24 -43.26 -7.09
CA THR A 302 -6.60 -42.74 -6.88
C THR A 302 -6.69 -41.26 -7.25
N LEU A 303 -5.68 -40.45 -6.92
CA LEU A 303 -5.64 -39.02 -7.27
C LEU A 303 -5.62 -38.85 -8.78
N VAL A 304 -4.75 -39.55 -9.49
CA VAL A 304 -4.65 -39.53 -10.95
C VAL A 304 -5.99 -39.93 -11.57
N SER A 305 -6.60 -41.04 -11.14
CA SER A 305 -7.88 -41.50 -11.68
C SER A 305 -9.04 -40.52 -11.44
N VAL A 306 -9.13 -39.94 -10.24
CA VAL A 306 -10.15 -38.93 -9.93
C VAL A 306 -9.93 -37.67 -10.76
N MET A 307 -8.69 -37.22 -10.90
CA MET A 307 -8.39 -36.02 -11.67
C MET A 307 -8.61 -36.23 -13.17
N ASP A 308 -8.19 -37.35 -13.74
CA ASP A 308 -8.44 -37.72 -15.14
C ASP A 308 -9.94 -37.69 -15.48
N SER A 309 -10.79 -38.19 -14.58
CA SER A 309 -12.25 -38.21 -14.78
C SER A 309 -12.97 -36.89 -14.47
N GLU A 310 -12.49 -36.11 -13.51
CA GLU A 310 -13.20 -34.94 -12.99
C GLU A 310 -12.66 -33.59 -13.52
N MET A 311 -11.44 -33.57 -14.09
CA MET A 311 -10.86 -32.40 -14.73
C MET A 311 -11.65 -32.02 -15.98
N VAL A 312 -11.93 -30.72 -16.11
CA VAL A 312 -12.70 -30.22 -17.25
C VAL A 312 -11.97 -29.02 -17.85
N SER A 313 -11.69 -29.09 -19.15
CA SER A 313 -11.22 -27.93 -19.89
C SER A 313 -12.39 -26.98 -20.12
N LEU A 314 -12.19 -25.71 -19.77
CA LEU A 314 -13.12 -24.66 -20.17
C LEU A 314 -12.67 -24.11 -21.53
N ASP A 315 -13.06 -24.80 -22.60
CA ASP A 315 -12.47 -24.59 -23.92
C ASP A 315 -13.20 -23.56 -24.82
N ILE A 316 -12.36 -22.74 -25.46
CA ILE A 316 -12.49 -21.93 -26.69
C ILE A 316 -13.23 -20.54 -26.67
N PHE A 317 -12.42 -19.53 -26.98
CA PHE A 317 -12.67 -18.15 -27.46
C PHE A 317 -13.12 -17.02 -26.54
N ILE A 318 -13.92 -17.25 -25.48
CA ILE A 318 -14.25 -16.21 -24.47
C ILE A 318 -14.48 -16.94 -23.17
N GLY A 319 -13.40 -17.39 -22.52
CA GLY A 319 -13.40 -18.35 -21.40
C GLY A 319 -12.96 -17.71 -20.10
N ASP A 320 -13.68 -16.70 -19.65
CA ASP A 320 -13.29 -15.95 -18.49
C ASP A 320 -13.68 -16.66 -17.19
N GLY A 321 -12.68 -17.06 -16.41
CA GLY A 321 -12.89 -17.53 -15.05
C GLY A 321 -13.31 -16.37 -14.15
N LEU A 322 -13.66 -16.70 -12.91
CA LEU A 322 -14.04 -15.71 -11.91
C LEU A 322 -12.98 -14.60 -11.75
N MET A 323 -11.69 -14.94 -11.83
CA MET A 323 -10.61 -13.96 -11.67
C MET A 323 -10.43 -13.02 -12.88
N GLU A 324 -10.76 -13.46 -14.09
CA GLU A 324 -10.80 -12.56 -15.24
C GLU A 324 -11.95 -11.54 -15.12
N ALA A 325 -13.10 -11.97 -14.59
CA ALA A 325 -14.23 -11.07 -14.36
C ALA A 325 -13.88 -10.04 -13.27
N LEU A 326 -13.13 -10.47 -12.25
CA LEU A 326 -12.60 -9.63 -11.18
C LEU A 326 -11.24 -8.98 -11.56
N SER A 327 -10.82 -9.03 -12.82
CA SER A 327 -9.54 -8.44 -13.25
C SER A 327 -9.58 -6.91 -13.22
N GLN A 328 -8.38 -6.31 -13.20
CA GLN A 328 -8.23 -4.86 -13.30
C GLN A 328 -8.87 -4.31 -14.57
N VAL A 329 -8.70 -5.00 -15.71
CA VAL A 329 -9.19 -4.58 -17.02
C VAL A 329 -10.72 -4.52 -17.05
N THR A 330 -11.39 -5.58 -16.60
CA THR A 330 -12.85 -5.65 -16.57
C THR A 330 -13.44 -4.59 -15.64
N GLN A 331 -12.82 -4.40 -14.47
CA GLN A 331 -13.23 -3.35 -13.53
C GLN A 331 -13.06 -1.94 -14.10
N SER A 332 -11.93 -1.64 -14.75
CA SER A 332 -11.70 -0.34 -15.40
C SER A 332 -12.73 -0.05 -16.50
N ARG A 333 -13.11 -1.05 -17.29
CA ARG A 333 -14.15 -0.90 -18.33
C ARG A 333 -15.51 -0.59 -17.71
N LEU A 334 -15.94 -1.38 -16.73
CA LEU A 334 -17.22 -1.15 -16.04
C LEU A 334 -17.26 0.23 -15.36
N TRP A 335 -16.14 0.66 -14.78
CA TRP A 335 -16.00 1.99 -14.21
C TRP A 335 -16.25 3.10 -15.25
N GLY A 336 -15.62 2.98 -16.41
CA GLY A 336 -15.77 3.94 -17.51
C GLY A 336 -17.19 4.00 -18.07
N LEU A 337 -17.89 2.86 -18.09
CA LEU A 337 -19.29 2.79 -18.55
C LEU A 337 -20.29 3.35 -17.51
N GLN A 338 -19.95 3.33 -16.22
CA GLN A 338 -20.85 3.75 -15.13
C GLN A 338 -20.21 4.83 -14.24
N PRO A 339 -19.81 5.99 -14.79
CA PRO A 339 -19.09 7.00 -14.02
C PRO A 339 -19.93 7.55 -12.86
N GLN A 340 -21.26 7.58 -12.97
CA GLN A 340 -22.16 8.10 -11.94
C GLN A 340 -22.70 7.05 -10.96
N SER A 341 -22.14 5.84 -10.95
CA SER A 341 -22.49 4.83 -9.94
C SER A 341 -22.28 5.41 -8.52
N PRO A 342 -23.21 5.20 -7.56
CA PRO A 342 -23.06 5.68 -6.18
C PRO A 342 -21.73 5.27 -5.54
N ARG A 343 -21.24 4.07 -5.84
CA ARG A 343 -19.94 3.59 -5.34
C ARG A 343 -18.77 4.39 -5.91
N ASN A 344 -18.82 4.71 -7.21
CA ASN A 344 -17.80 5.52 -7.87
C ASN A 344 -17.79 6.96 -7.33
N VAL A 345 -18.95 7.48 -6.90
CA VAL A 345 -19.06 8.76 -6.19
C VAL A 345 -18.37 8.68 -4.82
N LEU A 346 -18.64 7.64 -4.02
CA LEU A 346 -18.02 7.47 -2.70
C LEU A 346 -16.49 7.39 -2.77
N VAL A 347 -15.93 6.70 -3.77
CA VAL A 347 -14.48 6.64 -4.00
C VAL A 347 -13.93 8.01 -4.40
N ARG A 348 -14.60 8.73 -5.29
CA ARG A 348 -14.20 10.08 -5.70
C ARG A 348 -14.22 11.06 -4.54
N GLN A 349 -15.19 10.93 -3.64
CA GLN A 349 -15.32 11.75 -2.43
C GLN A 349 -14.41 11.29 -1.29
N ARG A 350 -13.72 10.14 -1.43
CA ARG A 350 -12.95 9.50 -0.35
C ARG A 350 -13.78 9.39 0.93
N ALA A 351 -15.01 8.89 0.80
CA ALA A 351 -15.94 8.78 1.90
C ALA A 351 -15.28 8.01 3.07
N PRO A 352 -15.36 8.52 4.32
CA PRO A 352 -14.70 7.90 5.45
C PRO A 352 -15.29 6.51 5.72
N MET A 353 -14.42 5.52 5.91
CA MET A 353 -14.76 4.14 6.24
C MET A 353 -13.88 3.68 7.42
N PRO A 354 -14.11 4.21 8.63
CA PRO A 354 -13.34 3.81 9.80
C PRO A 354 -13.69 2.37 10.21
N PHE A 355 -12.71 1.66 10.76
CA PHE A 355 -12.92 0.33 11.31
C PHE A 355 -13.70 0.42 12.62
N ARG A 356 -14.91 -0.16 12.65
CA ARG A 356 -15.82 -0.14 13.80
C ARG A 356 -15.64 -1.32 14.77
N GLY A 357 -14.62 -2.14 14.56
CA GLY A 357 -14.43 -3.37 15.34
C GLY A 357 -15.15 -4.57 14.73
N ASP A 358 -14.70 -5.78 15.10
CA ASP A 358 -15.25 -7.04 14.58
C ASP A 358 -16.59 -7.44 15.23
N GLN A 359 -17.04 -6.70 16.25
CA GLN A 359 -18.29 -6.97 16.98
C GLN A 359 -19.46 -6.07 16.54
N GLU A 360 -19.20 -4.91 15.90
CA GLU A 360 -20.25 -3.90 15.66
C GLU A 360 -21.08 -4.10 14.38
N ALA A 361 -20.63 -4.90 13.40
CA ALA A 361 -21.47 -5.36 12.29
C ALA A 361 -20.82 -6.52 11.50
N GLU A 362 -21.48 -7.67 11.42
CA GLU A 362 -21.05 -8.86 10.64
C GLU A 362 -20.88 -8.59 9.12
N ASN A 363 -21.46 -7.50 8.61
CA ASN A 363 -21.33 -7.07 7.20
C ASN A 363 -20.33 -5.92 7.00
N ALA A 364 -19.64 -5.47 8.05
CA ALA A 364 -18.62 -4.44 7.94
C ALA A 364 -17.30 -4.99 7.34
N PRO A 365 -16.52 -4.12 6.66
CA PRO A 365 -15.20 -4.49 6.18
C PRO A 365 -14.29 -4.91 7.33
N SER A 366 -13.36 -5.82 7.03
CA SER A 366 -12.32 -6.20 7.99
C SER A 366 -11.32 -5.08 8.21
N LEU A 367 -10.56 -5.20 9.30
CA LEU A 367 -9.47 -4.29 9.58
C LEU A 367 -8.44 -4.27 8.43
N GLY A 368 -8.14 -5.43 7.83
CA GLY A 368 -7.20 -5.50 6.71
C GLY A 368 -7.66 -4.68 5.49
N TRP A 369 -8.95 -4.70 5.18
CA TRP A 369 -9.53 -3.88 4.11
C TRP A 369 -9.43 -2.38 4.43
N VAL A 370 -9.84 -1.99 5.63
CA VAL A 370 -9.82 -0.60 6.07
C VAL A 370 -8.40 -0.03 6.09
N LEU A 371 -7.42 -0.80 6.58
CA LEU A 371 -6.02 -0.41 6.60
C LEU A 371 -5.42 -0.30 5.20
N LEU A 372 -5.76 -1.22 4.29
CA LEU A 372 -5.27 -1.18 2.91
C LEU A 372 -5.67 0.12 2.21
N TRP A 373 -6.90 0.58 2.44
CA TRP A 373 -7.48 1.78 1.82
C TRP A 373 -7.40 3.04 2.69
N GLY A 374 -6.59 3.03 3.76
CA GLY A 374 -6.32 4.21 4.58
C GLY A 374 -7.57 4.82 5.22
N GLU A 375 -8.49 3.98 5.69
CA GLU A 375 -9.77 4.39 6.31
C GLU A 375 -10.73 5.14 5.39
N THR A 376 -10.62 4.92 4.07
CA THR A 376 -11.54 5.47 3.06
C THR A 376 -12.25 4.37 2.28
N TYR A 377 -13.44 4.67 1.79
CA TYR A 377 -14.21 3.77 0.93
C TYR A 377 -13.43 3.49 -0.36
N SER A 378 -13.29 2.21 -0.69
CA SER A 378 -12.79 1.72 -1.97
C SER A 378 -13.72 0.66 -2.51
N ASN A 379 -13.87 0.62 -3.83
CA ASN A 379 -14.53 -0.44 -4.58
C ASN A 379 -13.55 -1.18 -5.52
N MET A 380 -12.25 -1.05 -5.26
CA MET A 380 -11.20 -1.76 -6.00
C MET A 380 -10.85 -3.06 -5.26
N PHE A 381 -10.97 -4.18 -5.96
CA PHE A 381 -10.71 -5.54 -5.43
C PHE A 381 -10.07 -6.39 -6.54
N GLY A 382 -9.76 -7.66 -6.28
CA GLY A 382 -9.27 -8.59 -7.29
C GLY A 382 -7.95 -8.13 -7.91
N GLY A 383 -7.94 -7.88 -9.22
CA GLY A 383 -6.74 -7.45 -9.94
C GLY A 383 -6.05 -6.18 -9.41
N TRP A 384 -6.73 -5.35 -8.61
CA TRP A 384 -6.16 -4.13 -8.01
C TRP A 384 -5.37 -4.35 -6.72
N THR A 385 -5.59 -5.49 -6.06
CA THR A 385 -4.95 -5.82 -4.78
C THR A 385 -3.86 -6.85 -5.01
N TRP A 386 -2.80 -6.77 -4.19
CA TRP A 386 -1.64 -7.63 -4.36
C TRP A 386 -1.97 -9.09 -4.00
N GLN A 387 -1.72 -10.01 -4.94
CA GLN A 387 -2.15 -11.41 -4.83
C GLN A 387 -1.63 -12.13 -3.56
N PRO A 388 -0.39 -11.93 -3.07
CA PRO A 388 0.06 -12.51 -1.81
C PRO A 388 -0.79 -12.13 -0.60
N LEU A 389 -1.47 -10.98 -0.59
CA LEU A 389 -2.40 -10.62 0.50
C LEU A 389 -3.60 -11.57 0.56
N ARG A 390 -4.10 -12.03 -0.59
CA ARG A 390 -5.19 -13.01 -0.67
C ARG A 390 -4.79 -14.37 -0.12
N ARG A 391 -3.54 -14.79 -0.33
CA ARG A 391 -3.01 -16.10 0.10
C ARG A 391 -3.04 -16.32 1.62
N TRP A 392 -2.98 -15.26 2.42
CA TRP A 392 -3.16 -15.34 3.88
C TRP A 392 -4.50 -14.74 4.36
N GLY A 393 -5.41 -14.41 3.44
CA GLY A 393 -6.76 -13.99 3.74
C GLY A 393 -6.85 -12.65 4.47
N TYR A 394 -6.15 -11.61 4.00
CA TYR A 394 -6.10 -10.31 4.68
C TYR A 394 -7.49 -9.66 4.90
N VAL A 395 -8.48 -9.95 4.06
CA VAL A 395 -9.86 -9.46 4.25
C VAL A 395 -10.69 -10.31 5.19
N ILE A 396 -10.23 -11.51 5.52
CA ILE A 396 -10.90 -12.43 6.44
C ILE A 396 -10.39 -12.19 7.86
N ARG A 397 -9.08 -11.98 8.03
CA ARG A 397 -8.40 -11.93 9.34
C ARG A 397 -8.31 -10.53 9.94
N SER A 398 -8.14 -10.46 11.26
CA SER A 398 -8.09 -9.21 12.04
C SER A 398 -6.80 -9.05 12.87
N ILE A 399 -5.65 -9.55 12.37
CA ILE A 399 -4.36 -9.47 13.10
C ILE A 399 -3.77 -8.05 13.05
N ARG A 400 -4.11 -7.23 14.06
CA ARG A 400 -3.73 -5.80 14.18
C ARG A 400 -2.25 -5.48 14.02
N VAL A 401 -1.37 -6.21 14.72
CA VAL A 401 0.07 -5.86 14.84
C VAL A 401 0.84 -6.13 13.55
N HIS A 402 0.53 -7.24 12.88
CA HIS A 402 1.24 -7.68 11.68
C HIS A 402 0.73 -6.95 10.42
N MET A 403 -0.58 -6.68 10.35
CA MET A 403 -1.21 -6.03 9.19
C MET A 403 -0.66 -4.65 8.89
N ARG A 404 -0.51 -3.77 9.90
CA ARG A 404 0.01 -2.41 9.65
C ARG A 404 1.42 -2.42 9.09
N ARG A 405 2.28 -3.31 9.61
CA ARG A 405 3.67 -3.41 9.17
C ARG A 405 3.77 -3.94 7.74
N ILE A 406 3.02 -4.99 7.41
CA ILE A 406 3.01 -5.59 6.07
C ILE A 406 2.39 -4.62 5.05
N ILE A 407 1.23 -4.05 5.36
CA ILE A 407 0.54 -3.11 4.45
C ILE A 407 1.41 -1.87 4.20
N HIS A 408 2.08 -1.30 5.22
CA HIS A 408 3.00 -0.19 5.01
C HIS A 408 4.27 -0.59 4.23
N SER A 409 4.85 -1.77 4.51
CA SER A 409 6.02 -2.24 3.74
C SER A 409 5.67 -2.52 2.28
N GLU A 410 4.44 -2.93 1.99
CA GLU A 410 4.02 -3.29 0.63
C GLU A 410 3.48 -2.07 -0.14
N GLN A 411 2.75 -1.15 0.52
CA GLN A 411 2.41 0.17 -0.06
C GLN A 411 3.68 0.95 -0.45
N SER A 412 4.82 0.70 0.20
CA SER A 412 6.10 1.32 -0.16
C SER A 412 6.89 0.57 -1.24
N ARG A 413 6.62 -0.72 -1.49
CA ARG A 413 7.26 -1.53 -2.55
C ARG A 413 6.52 -1.49 -3.87
N SER A 414 5.19 -1.46 -3.80
CA SER A 414 4.29 -1.45 -4.94
C SER A 414 2.99 -0.76 -4.48
N PRO A 415 2.92 0.58 -4.55
CA PRO A 415 1.67 1.26 -4.27
C PRO A 415 0.59 0.68 -5.20
N PRO A 416 -0.64 0.38 -4.70
CA PRO A 416 -1.73 0.02 -5.61
C PRO A 416 -1.78 1.11 -6.67
N SER A 417 -1.60 0.72 -7.94
CA SER A 417 -1.22 1.58 -9.05
C SER A 417 -2.14 2.79 -9.16
N SER A 418 -1.85 3.85 -8.41
CA SER A 418 -2.69 5.03 -8.25
C SER A 418 -2.71 5.90 -9.50
N SER A 419 -1.82 5.59 -10.44
CA SER A 419 -1.79 6.08 -11.82
C SER A 419 -3.00 5.65 -12.66
N LEU A 420 -3.72 4.59 -12.27
CA LEU A 420 -4.93 4.10 -12.99
C LEU A 420 -6.23 4.30 -12.19
N ILE A 421 -6.16 4.85 -10.98
CA ILE A 421 -7.25 4.87 -9.98
C ILE A 421 -8.25 6.02 -10.20
N TYR A 422 -7.92 6.98 -11.06
CA TYR A 422 -8.84 8.02 -11.50
C TYR A 422 -8.60 8.22 -12.99
N PRO A 423 -9.62 8.18 -13.86
CA PRO A 423 -9.53 8.94 -15.08
C PRO A 423 -9.52 10.40 -14.61
N ASP A 424 -8.31 10.92 -14.36
CA ASP A 424 -8.08 12.33 -14.60
C ASP A 424 -8.58 12.60 -16.03
N LEU A 425 -8.94 13.83 -16.32
CA LEU A 425 -9.03 14.31 -17.70
C LEU A 425 -7.65 14.17 -18.36
N ASP A 426 -7.20 12.95 -18.63
CA ASP A 426 -6.16 12.61 -19.58
C ASP A 426 -6.82 12.82 -20.93
N HIS A 427 -6.92 14.08 -21.34
CA HIS A 427 -6.78 14.40 -22.74
C HIS A 427 -5.29 14.16 -23.05
N PRO A 428 -4.90 13.00 -23.62
CA PRO A 428 -3.51 12.70 -23.92
C PRO A 428 -2.74 13.85 -24.60
N PRO A 429 -3.32 14.65 -25.53
CA PRO A 429 -2.57 15.77 -26.11
C PRO A 429 -2.19 16.84 -25.08
N LEU A 430 -3.07 17.21 -24.14
CA LEU A 430 -2.83 18.33 -23.22
C LEU A 430 -1.70 18.02 -22.24
N LYS A 431 -1.63 16.78 -21.76
CA LYS A 431 -0.56 16.31 -20.85
C LYS A 431 0.81 16.36 -21.52
N HIS A 432 0.91 15.85 -22.75
CA HIS A 432 2.16 15.91 -23.51
C HIS A 432 2.54 17.35 -23.86
N ILE A 433 1.56 18.20 -24.22
CA ILE A 433 1.80 19.64 -24.45
C ILE A 433 2.36 20.31 -23.20
N VAL A 434 1.77 20.08 -22.03
CA VAL A 434 2.25 20.67 -20.76
C VAL A 434 3.65 20.15 -20.38
N TYR A 435 3.90 18.85 -20.53
CA TYR A 435 5.21 18.26 -20.25
C TYR A 435 6.32 18.73 -21.20
N ILE A 436 5.98 19.16 -22.42
CA ILE A 436 6.93 19.76 -23.35
C ILE A 436 7.05 21.27 -23.09
N ALA A 437 5.95 21.96 -22.79
CA ALA A 437 5.93 23.40 -22.58
C ALA A 437 6.76 23.83 -21.37
N ILE A 438 6.69 23.08 -20.25
CA ILE A 438 7.44 23.39 -19.03
C ILE A 438 8.97 23.44 -19.28
N PRO A 439 9.64 22.38 -19.76
CA PRO A 439 11.07 22.42 -20.04
C PRO A 439 11.42 23.39 -21.18
N SER A 440 10.56 23.53 -22.19
CA SER A 440 10.78 24.50 -23.29
C SER A 440 10.77 25.95 -22.79
N SER A 441 9.87 26.29 -21.86
CA SER A 441 9.83 27.62 -21.23
C SER A 441 11.07 27.90 -20.38
N ALA A 442 11.59 26.89 -19.66
CA ALA A 442 12.81 27.04 -18.90
C ALA A 442 14.05 27.19 -19.80
N LEU A 443 14.06 26.47 -20.92
CA LEU A 443 15.10 26.61 -21.94
C LEU A 443 15.07 28.02 -22.56
N HIS A 444 13.89 28.51 -22.94
CA HIS A 444 13.71 29.87 -23.45
C HIS A 444 14.18 30.92 -22.43
N ALA A 445 13.79 30.79 -21.16
CA ALA A 445 14.21 31.69 -20.08
C ALA A 445 15.74 31.73 -19.87
N THR A 446 16.44 30.66 -20.27
CA THR A 446 17.91 30.54 -20.18
C THR A 446 18.60 31.08 -21.43
N LEU A 447 18.09 30.76 -22.63
CA LEU A 447 18.68 31.15 -23.91
C LEU A 447 18.35 32.60 -24.32
N SER A 448 17.20 33.10 -23.88
CA SER A 448 16.67 34.42 -24.21
C SER A 448 16.16 35.11 -22.94
N PRO A 449 17.07 35.46 -22.00
CA PRO A 449 16.71 36.09 -20.75
C PRO A 449 16.19 37.53 -20.99
N PRO A 450 15.35 38.06 -20.09
CA PRO A 450 14.80 39.40 -20.22
C PRO A 450 15.90 40.47 -20.20
N ASP A 451 15.66 41.60 -20.88
CA ASP A 451 16.57 42.73 -20.82
C ASP A 451 16.46 43.46 -19.47
N ALA A 452 17.22 42.93 -18.51
CA ALA A 452 17.22 43.36 -17.11
C ALA A 452 18.63 43.30 -16.52
N SER A 453 18.75 43.66 -15.24
CA SER A 453 20.04 43.56 -14.55
C SER A 453 20.59 42.12 -14.57
N PRO A 454 21.93 41.93 -14.53
CA PRO A 454 22.55 40.60 -14.48
C PRO A 454 21.94 39.68 -13.41
N PHE A 455 21.55 40.28 -12.27
CA PHE A 455 20.86 39.56 -11.22
C PHE A 455 19.49 39.01 -11.67
N ILE A 456 18.65 39.84 -12.30
CA ILE A 456 17.33 39.40 -12.77
C ILE A 456 17.48 38.32 -13.84
N LYS A 457 18.47 38.46 -14.74
CA LYS A 457 18.82 37.43 -15.73
C LYS A 457 19.19 36.10 -15.07
N TYR A 458 20.09 36.14 -14.07
CA TYR A 458 20.48 34.96 -13.30
C TYR A 458 19.29 34.32 -12.58
N ALA A 459 18.54 35.12 -11.81
CA ALA A 459 17.42 34.65 -11.00
C ALA A 459 16.30 34.07 -11.86
N ASN A 460 16.00 34.69 -13.02
CA ASN A 460 15.02 34.19 -13.97
C ASN A 460 15.38 32.78 -14.45
N ALA A 461 16.58 32.60 -15.02
CA ALA A 461 17.02 31.30 -15.53
C ALA A 461 17.17 30.25 -14.41
N PHE A 462 17.75 30.65 -13.26
CA PHE A 462 17.87 29.78 -12.08
C PHE A 462 16.51 29.27 -11.61
N LEU A 463 15.54 30.19 -11.41
CA LEU A 463 14.21 29.83 -10.91
C LEU A 463 13.45 29.00 -11.94
N SER A 464 13.54 29.31 -13.23
CA SER A 464 12.88 28.52 -14.28
C SER A 464 13.34 27.06 -14.26
N VAL A 465 14.64 26.78 -14.20
CA VAL A 465 15.15 25.41 -14.12
C VAL A 465 14.82 24.77 -12.76
N ALA A 466 14.90 25.52 -11.66
CA ALA A 466 14.49 25.04 -10.34
C ALA A 466 12.99 24.66 -10.29
N TYR A 467 12.12 25.38 -11.00
CA TYR A 467 10.70 25.05 -11.10
C TYR A 467 10.44 23.81 -11.94
N VAL A 468 11.27 23.49 -12.94
CA VAL A 468 11.21 22.20 -13.64
C VAL A 468 11.50 21.06 -12.66
N ILE A 469 12.56 21.20 -11.84
CA ILE A 469 12.89 20.20 -10.79
C ILE A 469 11.74 20.08 -9.78
N ARG A 470 11.15 21.21 -9.39
CA ARG A 470 10.00 21.24 -8.48
C ARG A 470 8.75 20.58 -9.09
N ALA A 471 8.52 20.76 -10.38
CA ALA A 471 7.44 20.10 -11.10
C ALA A 471 7.68 18.59 -11.16
N VAL A 472 8.89 18.13 -11.45
CA VAL A 472 9.26 16.71 -11.40
C VAL A 472 9.02 16.13 -10.01
N GLU A 473 9.47 16.81 -8.95
CA GLU A 473 9.23 16.38 -7.57
C GLU A 473 7.72 16.26 -7.25
N LEU A 474 6.93 17.28 -7.56
CA LEU A 474 5.51 17.32 -7.18
C LEU A 474 4.62 16.45 -8.07
N LEU A 475 4.96 16.28 -9.36
CA LEU A 475 4.13 15.57 -10.33
C LEU A 475 4.54 14.12 -10.55
N LEU A 476 5.84 13.80 -10.41
CA LEU A 476 6.37 12.47 -10.70
C LEU A 476 6.82 11.72 -9.44
N VAL A 477 7.28 12.42 -8.39
CA VAL A 477 7.77 11.77 -7.17
C VAL A 477 6.68 11.67 -6.10
N TYR A 478 5.89 12.72 -5.88
CA TYR A 478 4.82 12.71 -4.90
C TYR A 478 3.45 12.53 -5.51
N ASP A 479 2.61 11.74 -4.83
CA ASP A 479 1.18 11.70 -5.12
C ASP A 479 0.53 12.98 -4.58
N LEU A 480 0.22 13.92 -5.48
CA LEU A 480 -0.48 15.17 -5.16
C LEU A 480 -1.73 14.92 -4.30
N ARG A 481 -2.40 13.77 -4.44
CA ARG A 481 -3.63 13.45 -3.72
C ARG A 481 -3.39 13.05 -2.26
N GLN A 482 -2.16 12.78 -1.86
CA GLN A 482 -1.77 12.46 -0.48
C GLN A 482 -1.22 13.68 0.27
N LEU A 483 -0.96 14.77 -0.45
CA LEU A 483 -0.50 16.02 0.15
C LEU A 483 -1.65 16.63 0.97
N LYS A 484 -1.36 16.91 2.23
CA LYS A 484 -2.25 17.63 3.14
C LYS A 484 -1.52 18.88 3.64
N ARG A 485 -2.23 19.99 3.74
CA ARG A 485 -1.74 21.23 4.35
C ARG A 485 -2.24 21.31 5.79
N ALA A 486 -1.34 21.62 6.72
CA ALA A 486 -1.73 21.95 8.09
C ALA A 486 -2.36 23.34 8.13
N GLU A 487 -3.63 23.42 8.51
CA GLU A 487 -4.32 24.69 8.81
C GLU A 487 -4.77 24.72 10.26
N THR A 488 -4.93 25.92 10.78
CA THR A 488 -5.40 26.21 12.14
C THR A 488 -6.91 26.03 12.21
N SER A 489 -7.37 25.10 13.04
CA SER A 489 -8.80 24.95 13.37
C SER A 489 -9.19 25.74 14.63
N SER A 490 -8.22 26.04 15.50
CA SER A 490 -8.35 26.85 16.71
C SER A 490 -7.00 27.51 17.04
N PRO A 491 -6.90 28.45 18.01
CA PRO A 491 -5.66 29.19 18.32
C PRO A 491 -4.43 28.35 18.69
N SER A 492 -4.59 27.04 18.86
CA SER A 492 -3.52 26.11 19.27
C SER A 492 -3.58 24.74 18.60
N THR A 493 -4.55 24.48 17.71
CA THR A 493 -4.75 23.14 17.11
C THR A 493 -4.67 23.18 15.60
N TYR A 494 -3.74 22.41 15.03
CA TYR A 494 -3.57 22.24 13.59
C TYR A 494 -4.29 20.98 13.10
N VAL A 495 -5.03 21.12 12.00
CA VAL A 495 -5.73 20.03 11.32
C VAL A 495 -5.16 19.89 9.90
N TRP A 496 -5.02 18.65 9.45
CA TRP A 496 -4.51 18.35 8.11
C TRP A 496 -5.64 18.37 7.08
N HIS A 497 -5.66 19.39 6.23
CA HIS A 497 -6.63 19.53 5.14
C HIS A 497 -6.07 18.95 3.83
N PRO A 498 -6.84 18.14 3.08
CA PRO A 498 -6.44 17.66 1.77
C PRO A 498 -6.39 18.81 0.75
N ILE A 499 -5.77 18.58 -0.42
CA ILE A 499 -5.76 19.62 -1.46
C ILE A 499 -7.21 19.92 -1.91
N PRO A 500 -7.62 21.21 -1.98
CA PRO A 500 -8.93 21.63 -2.47
C PRO A 500 -9.26 21.14 -3.89
N PRO A 501 -10.55 21.10 -4.28
CA PRO A 501 -10.97 20.74 -5.63
C PRO A 501 -10.38 21.68 -6.70
N PRO A 502 -10.21 21.18 -7.95
CA PRO A 502 -9.67 21.97 -9.06
C PRO A 502 -10.50 23.24 -9.30
N LEU A 503 -9.86 24.28 -9.85
CA LEU A 503 -10.45 25.60 -10.18
C LEU A 503 -10.99 26.41 -8.98
N SER A 504 -10.66 26.05 -7.74
CA SER A 504 -10.99 26.86 -6.56
C SER A 504 -9.90 27.88 -6.23
N LEU A 505 -10.29 29.02 -5.61
CA LEU A 505 -9.33 30.01 -5.11
C LEU A 505 -8.41 29.41 -4.04
N ALA A 506 -8.93 28.47 -3.25
CA ALA A 506 -8.16 27.69 -2.28
C ALA A 506 -7.10 26.81 -2.97
N ARG A 507 -7.44 26.17 -4.10
CA ARG A 507 -6.48 25.40 -4.91
C ARG A 507 -5.37 26.28 -5.44
N LEU A 508 -5.70 27.47 -5.94
CA LEU A 508 -4.69 28.43 -6.40
C LEU A 508 -3.73 28.80 -5.26
N ARG A 509 -4.27 29.17 -4.08
CA ARG A 509 -3.47 29.48 -2.89
C ARG A 509 -2.54 28.34 -2.49
N TYR A 510 -3.04 27.10 -2.45
CA TYR A 510 -2.25 25.92 -2.08
C TYR A 510 -1.16 25.61 -3.12
N THR A 511 -1.48 25.78 -4.39
CA THR A 511 -0.51 25.59 -5.48
C THR A 511 0.59 26.64 -5.41
N THR A 512 0.23 27.91 -5.19
CA THR A 512 1.20 29.00 -4.99
C THR A 512 2.07 28.75 -3.75
N ASP A 513 1.50 28.26 -2.64
CA ASP A 513 2.28 27.87 -1.46
C ASP A 513 3.27 26.75 -1.81
N LEU A 514 2.85 25.68 -2.49
CA LEU A 514 3.75 24.59 -2.90
C LEU A 514 4.90 25.05 -3.82
N LEU A 515 4.65 26.02 -4.69
CA LEU A 515 5.66 26.58 -5.60
C LEU A 515 6.65 27.49 -4.85
N LEU A 516 6.18 28.32 -3.92
CA LEU A 516 7.01 29.27 -3.17
C LEU A 516 7.64 28.66 -1.91
N ASN A 517 7.18 27.48 -1.48
CA ASN A 517 7.66 26.74 -0.30
C ASN A 517 8.33 25.41 -0.70
N PRO A 518 9.53 25.45 -1.31
CA PRO A 518 10.23 24.24 -1.76
C PRO A 518 10.65 23.33 -0.59
N ARG A 519 10.69 23.86 0.64
CA ARG A 519 10.98 23.08 1.87
C ARG A 519 9.77 22.28 2.37
N GLY A 520 8.57 22.57 1.86
CA GLY A 520 7.32 21.88 2.23
C GLY A 520 6.86 22.19 3.66
N ILE A 521 7.18 23.37 4.21
CA ILE A 521 6.84 23.72 5.59
C ILE A 521 5.33 23.68 5.79
N GLY A 522 4.84 22.93 6.78
CA GLY A 522 3.42 22.77 7.05
C GLY A 522 2.67 21.86 6.07
N TRP A 523 3.39 21.05 5.28
CA TRP A 523 2.83 20.03 4.40
C TRP A 523 3.16 18.61 4.89
N SER A 524 2.21 17.68 4.72
CA SER A 524 2.27 16.32 5.27
C SER A 524 3.47 15.49 4.80
N TYR A 525 4.00 15.81 3.63
CA TYR A 525 5.14 15.12 3.03
C TYR A 525 6.49 15.55 3.60
N ALA A 526 6.54 16.60 4.44
CA ALA A 526 7.74 17.15 5.06
C ALA A 526 7.63 17.15 6.60
N PRO A 527 7.67 15.97 7.25
CA PRO A 527 7.42 15.83 8.69
C PRO A 527 8.40 16.60 9.58
N ALA A 528 9.62 16.89 9.09
CA ALA A 528 10.62 17.72 9.78
C ALA A 528 10.17 19.18 10.01
N TYR A 529 9.16 19.63 9.25
CA TYR A 529 8.59 20.98 9.31
C TYR A 529 7.09 20.94 9.64
N SER A 530 6.71 20.03 10.53
CA SER A 530 5.36 19.93 11.10
C SER A 530 5.08 21.08 12.08
N PRO A 531 3.82 21.52 12.22
CA PRO A 531 3.46 22.49 13.24
C PRO A 531 3.85 21.99 14.65
N PRO A 532 4.34 22.87 15.53
CA PRO A 532 4.66 22.49 16.90
C PRO A 532 3.38 22.13 17.69
N GLN A 533 3.52 21.24 18.69
CA GLN A 533 2.45 20.98 19.65
C GLN A 533 2.20 22.21 20.52
N ALA A 534 0.96 22.33 21.04
CA ALA A 534 0.36 23.53 21.64
C ALA A 534 1.17 24.24 22.75
N ASP A 535 2.26 23.66 23.25
CA ASP A 535 3.03 24.14 24.40
C ASP A 535 4.33 24.90 24.05
N SER A 536 4.63 25.16 22.77
CA SER A 536 5.89 25.82 22.40
C SER A 536 5.77 27.35 22.35
N ASN A 537 6.35 28.02 23.36
CA ASN A 537 6.78 29.43 23.40
C ASN A 537 6.30 30.33 22.25
N ASN A 538 5.21 31.07 22.49
CA ASN A 538 4.77 32.18 21.64
C ASN A 538 5.81 33.32 21.70
N ALA A 539 6.82 33.27 20.82
CA ALA A 539 7.71 34.41 20.61
C ALA A 539 6.89 35.62 20.19
N SER A 540 7.07 36.77 20.85
CA SER A 540 6.27 37.97 20.56
C SER A 540 6.46 38.39 19.10
N THR A 541 5.35 38.75 18.42
CA THR A 541 5.36 39.20 17.03
C THR A 541 6.37 40.34 16.81
N ARG A 542 6.49 41.25 17.79
CA ARG A 542 7.46 42.35 17.77
C ARG A 542 8.91 41.84 17.82
N ALA A 543 9.23 40.89 18.71
CA ALA A 543 10.57 40.30 18.77
C ALA A 543 10.92 39.54 17.49
N PHE A 544 9.95 38.84 16.89
CA PHE A 544 10.13 38.16 15.61
C PHE A 544 10.43 39.14 14.47
N VAL A 545 9.63 40.21 14.33
CA VAL A 545 9.83 41.23 13.29
C VAL A 545 11.16 41.95 13.50
N LEU A 546 11.46 42.39 14.72
CA LEU A 546 12.72 43.07 15.04
C LEU A 546 13.95 42.20 14.72
N LYS A 547 13.90 40.91 15.05
CA LYS A 547 14.95 39.94 14.71
C LYS A 547 15.20 39.89 13.20
N HIS A 548 14.15 39.85 12.39
CA HIS A 548 14.27 39.77 10.93
C HIS A 548 14.67 41.11 10.30
N LEU A 549 14.26 42.25 10.86
CA LEU A 549 14.74 43.57 10.43
C LEU A 549 16.22 43.76 10.74
N LEU A 550 16.68 43.40 11.94
CA LEU A 550 18.11 43.43 12.28
C LEU A 550 18.91 42.53 11.34
N LYS A 551 18.37 41.36 11.02
CA LYS A 551 18.98 40.42 10.08
C LYS A 551 19.01 40.95 8.64
N LEU A 552 17.97 41.63 8.20
CA LEU A 552 17.93 42.31 6.90
C LEU A 552 18.99 43.43 6.84
N PHE A 553 19.14 44.20 7.91
CA PHE A 553 20.17 45.23 8.01
C PHE A 553 21.59 44.63 7.96
N THR A 554 21.88 43.60 8.73
CA THR A 554 23.21 42.97 8.74
C THR A 554 23.55 42.32 7.41
N THR A 555 22.60 41.61 6.80
CA THR A 555 22.80 40.99 5.47
C THR A 555 22.96 42.03 4.37
N TYR A 556 22.21 43.14 4.40
CA TYR A 556 22.42 44.28 3.50
C TYR A 556 23.82 44.87 3.65
N LEU A 557 24.29 45.09 4.88
CA LEU A 557 25.62 45.62 5.15
C LEU A 557 26.71 44.69 4.59
N LEU A 558 26.60 43.39 4.81
CA LEU A 558 27.55 42.40 4.28
C LEU A 558 27.59 42.39 2.74
N PHE A 559 26.41 42.43 2.11
CA PHE A 559 26.31 42.45 0.65
C PHE A 559 26.86 43.76 0.07
N ASN A 560 26.55 44.90 0.68
CA ASN A 560 27.08 46.20 0.27
C ASN A 560 28.59 46.29 0.49
N LEU A 561 29.12 45.74 1.59
CA LEU A 561 30.55 45.67 1.86
C LEU A 561 31.25 44.85 0.76
N HIS A 562 30.70 43.69 0.39
CA HIS A 562 31.22 42.91 -0.73
C HIS A 562 31.22 43.72 -2.03
N GLN A 563 30.10 44.36 -2.38
CA GLN A 563 29.99 45.16 -3.61
C GLN A 563 30.96 46.36 -3.61
N ALA A 564 31.11 47.05 -2.47
CA ALA A 564 32.04 48.15 -2.33
C ALA A 564 33.51 47.69 -2.44
N THR A 565 33.86 46.57 -1.81
CA THR A 565 35.24 46.08 -1.70
C THR A 565 35.69 45.37 -2.96
N PHE A 566 34.94 44.37 -3.42
CA PHE A 566 35.31 43.50 -4.55
C PHE A 566 34.66 43.91 -5.87
N GLY A 567 33.50 44.57 -5.83
CA GLY A 567 32.82 45.02 -7.05
C GLY A 567 33.38 46.34 -7.58
N ARG A 568 33.48 47.36 -6.72
CA ARG A 568 33.88 48.73 -7.11
C ARG A 568 35.36 49.02 -6.88
N ASN A 569 35.95 48.51 -5.79
CA ASN A 569 37.30 48.88 -5.35
C ASN A 569 38.28 47.70 -5.28
N PHE A 570 38.13 46.70 -6.15
CA PHE A 570 39.03 45.52 -6.17
C PHE A 570 40.52 45.90 -6.27
N PRO A 571 40.95 46.89 -7.09
CA PRO A 571 42.36 47.30 -7.14
C PRO A 571 42.90 47.74 -5.78
N SER A 572 42.09 48.43 -4.97
CA SER A 572 42.47 48.90 -3.64
C SER A 572 42.74 47.74 -2.66
N VAL A 573 42.06 46.61 -2.83
CA VAL A 573 42.32 45.39 -2.05
C VAL A 573 43.69 44.82 -2.38
N ALA A 574 44.05 44.75 -3.67
CA ALA A 574 45.36 44.27 -4.10
C ALA A 574 46.50 45.18 -3.59
N VAL A 575 46.29 46.50 -3.58
CA VAL A 575 47.24 47.48 -3.01
C VAL A 575 47.37 47.32 -1.50
N ALA A 576 46.26 47.07 -0.79
CA ALA A 576 46.29 46.84 0.66
C ALA A 576 47.09 45.58 1.03
N ILE A 577 46.93 44.49 0.29
CA ILE A 577 47.72 43.25 0.47
C ILE A 577 49.20 43.52 0.18
N GLN A 578 49.50 44.25 -0.89
CA GLN A 578 50.86 44.63 -1.24
C GLN A 578 51.53 45.44 -0.13
N THR A 579 50.81 46.41 0.43
CA THR A 579 51.28 47.26 1.53
C THR A 579 51.45 46.46 2.83
N ALA A 580 50.60 45.48 3.09
CA ALA A 580 50.73 44.60 4.25
C ALA A 580 51.94 43.66 4.10
N ALA A 581 52.14 43.08 2.91
CA ALA A 581 53.28 42.21 2.62
C ALA A 581 54.62 42.96 2.72
N SER A 582 54.67 44.20 2.23
CA SER A 582 55.89 45.02 2.31
C SER A 582 56.26 45.37 3.75
N ARG A 583 55.29 45.52 4.66
CA ARG A 583 55.54 45.73 6.11
C ARG A 583 56.20 44.53 6.79
N VAL A 584 56.05 43.33 6.22
CA VAL A 584 56.66 42.08 6.73
C VAL A 584 57.90 41.71 5.90
N GLY A 585 58.37 42.61 5.02
CA GLY A 585 59.59 42.43 4.22
C GLY A 585 59.40 41.60 2.94
N ILE A 586 58.17 41.28 2.55
CA ILE A 586 57.87 40.51 1.32
C ILE A 586 57.52 41.47 0.19
N GLN A 587 58.36 41.52 -0.86
CA GLN A 587 58.07 42.30 -2.06
C GLN A 587 57.22 41.49 -3.05
N LEU A 588 55.95 41.86 -3.19
CA LEU A 588 55.02 41.25 -4.15
C LEU A 588 54.73 42.23 -5.29
N THR A 589 54.62 41.70 -6.51
CA THR A 589 54.18 42.50 -7.67
C THR A 589 52.67 42.76 -7.60
N PRO A 590 52.16 43.85 -8.20
CA PRO A 590 50.72 44.14 -8.26
C PRO A 590 49.90 43.02 -8.94
N ALA A 591 50.48 42.32 -9.92
CA ALA A 591 49.83 41.18 -10.56
C ALA A 591 49.70 40.00 -9.58
N THR A 592 50.77 39.68 -8.85
CA THR A 592 50.76 38.62 -7.84
C THR A 592 49.77 38.92 -6.70
N THR A 593 49.68 40.17 -6.23
CA THR A 593 48.72 40.52 -5.16
C THR A 593 47.27 40.50 -5.63
N ALA A 594 47.01 40.91 -6.87
CA ALA A 594 45.69 40.77 -7.48
C ALA A 594 45.30 39.30 -7.63
N ASP A 595 46.22 38.43 -8.04
CA ASP A 595 45.97 37.00 -8.16
C ASP A 595 45.78 36.32 -6.80
N LEU A 596 46.56 36.69 -5.78
CA LEU A 596 46.34 36.24 -4.40
C LEU A 596 44.95 36.65 -3.89
N ALA A 597 44.54 37.89 -4.15
CA ALA A 597 43.20 38.36 -3.79
C ALA A 597 42.09 37.59 -4.52
N ARG A 598 42.25 37.30 -5.82
CA ARG A 598 41.28 36.50 -6.60
C ARG A 598 41.18 35.06 -6.10
N HIS A 599 42.31 34.41 -5.82
CA HIS A 599 42.31 33.00 -5.45
C HIS A 599 41.88 32.77 -4.01
N TYR A 600 42.27 33.63 -3.07
CA TYR A 600 42.10 33.38 -1.64
C TYR A 600 41.03 34.25 -0.96
N LEU A 601 40.75 35.45 -1.45
CA LEU A 601 39.80 36.37 -0.81
C LEU A 601 38.46 36.46 -1.54
N LEU A 602 38.48 36.50 -2.87
CA LEU A 602 37.27 36.67 -3.68
C LEU A 602 36.31 35.49 -3.51
N GLY A 603 36.79 34.25 -3.50
CA GLY A 603 35.96 33.06 -3.30
C GLY A 603 35.14 33.09 -1.99
N PRO A 604 35.79 33.20 -0.82
CA PRO A 604 35.08 33.36 0.46
C PRO A 604 34.17 34.59 0.50
N ALA A 605 34.57 35.70 -0.10
CA ALA A 605 33.76 36.91 -0.15
C ALA A 605 32.49 36.73 -1.00
N CYS A 606 32.58 36.07 -2.15
CA CYS A 606 31.43 35.71 -2.98
C CYS A 606 30.50 34.72 -2.25
N TRP A 607 31.06 33.78 -1.51
CA TRP A 607 30.30 32.82 -0.72
C TRP A 607 29.54 33.51 0.42
N LEU A 608 30.17 34.48 1.11
CA LEU A 608 29.53 35.30 2.13
C LEU A 608 28.46 36.24 1.54
N ALA A 609 28.69 36.79 0.34
CA ALA A 609 27.70 37.59 -0.37
C ALA A 609 26.48 36.76 -0.77
N ALA A 610 26.68 35.52 -1.24
CA ALA A 610 25.58 34.59 -1.53
C ALA A 610 24.80 34.21 -0.27
N TYR A 611 25.48 33.95 0.85
CA TYR A 611 24.85 33.77 2.16
C TYR A 611 23.98 34.96 2.53
N ALA A 612 24.56 36.16 2.52
CA ALA A 612 23.88 37.39 2.92
C ALA A 612 22.66 37.66 2.05
N PHE A 613 22.78 37.44 0.74
CA PHE A 613 21.69 37.59 -0.20
C PHE A 613 20.52 36.63 0.09
N ILE A 614 20.78 35.32 0.15
CA ILE A 614 19.73 34.29 0.35
C ILE A 614 19.05 34.50 1.70
N ASP A 615 19.83 34.74 2.75
CA ASP A 615 19.33 34.92 4.11
C ASP A 615 18.59 36.26 4.28
N GLY A 616 19.02 37.30 3.55
CA GLY A 616 18.36 38.60 3.47
C GLY A 616 16.99 38.52 2.78
N CYS A 617 16.89 37.82 1.64
CA CYS A 617 15.61 37.57 0.97
C CYS A 617 14.63 36.83 1.89
N HIS A 618 15.09 35.81 2.61
CA HIS A 618 14.26 35.10 3.58
C HIS A 618 13.83 36.00 4.74
N ALA A 619 14.73 36.83 5.26
CA ALA A 619 14.42 37.78 6.32
C ALA A 619 13.39 38.83 5.88
N LEU A 620 13.48 39.30 4.64
CA LEU A 620 12.51 40.23 4.05
C LEU A 620 11.11 39.60 3.98
N VAL A 621 10.98 38.39 3.41
CA VAL A 621 9.69 37.69 3.31
C VAL A 621 9.09 37.44 4.70
N ALA A 622 9.91 36.98 5.65
CA ALA A 622 9.48 36.76 7.04
C ALA A 622 9.02 38.06 7.73
N ALA A 623 9.74 39.17 7.52
CA ALA A 623 9.38 40.47 8.09
C ALA A 623 8.06 41.01 7.50
N VAL A 624 7.89 40.95 6.18
CA VAL A 624 6.66 41.38 5.50
C VAL A 624 5.45 40.58 5.99
N HIS A 625 5.57 39.25 6.05
CA HIS A 625 4.49 38.41 6.56
C HIS A 625 4.21 38.69 8.05
N GLY A 626 5.26 38.93 8.85
CA GLY A 626 5.13 39.30 10.26
C GLY A 626 4.37 40.63 10.46
N VAL A 627 4.63 41.65 9.64
CA VAL A 627 3.93 42.94 9.68
C VAL A 627 2.47 42.78 9.28
N LEU A 628 2.18 42.08 8.19
CA LEU A 628 0.81 41.83 7.71
C LEU A 628 -0.03 41.07 8.74
N ARG A 629 0.58 40.15 9.49
CA ARG A 629 -0.09 39.37 10.55
C ARG A 629 -0.19 40.11 11.87
N ALA A 630 0.71 41.06 12.16
CA ALA A 630 0.60 41.93 13.33
C ALA A 630 -0.64 42.84 13.29
N SER A 631 -1.16 43.13 12.09
CA SER A 631 -2.38 43.92 11.87
C SER A 631 -3.69 43.10 11.87
N ALA A 632 -3.65 41.77 12.04
CA ALA A 632 -4.83 40.90 11.95
C ALA A 632 -5.39 40.49 13.35
N PRO A 633 -6.73 40.33 13.55
CA PRO A 633 -7.34 40.13 14.87
C PRO A 633 -7.18 38.75 15.54
N ALA A 634 -6.35 37.84 15.03
CA ALA A 634 -6.20 36.51 15.62
C ALA A 634 -4.74 36.04 15.57
N SER A 635 -4.13 35.90 16.75
CA SER A 635 -2.75 35.44 16.91
C SER A 635 -2.65 33.91 16.76
N GLU A 636 -2.58 33.43 15.53
CA GLU A 636 -2.11 32.08 15.23
C GLU A 636 -0.60 32.00 15.48
N PRO A 637 -0.04 30.90 16.02
CA PRO A 637 1.40 30.75 16.09
C PRO A 637 1.96 30.51 14.68
N TRP A 638 2.29 31.55 13.91
CA TRP A 638 2.82 31.46 12.53
C TRP A 638 4.37 31.50 12.46
N THR A 639 5.05 31.78 13.57
CA THR A 639 6.51 32.01 13.59
C THR A 639 7.33 30.78 13.21
N TRP A 640 6.81 29.58 13.50
CA TRP A 640 7.42 28.30 13.09
C TRP A 640 7.43 28.08 11.58
N MET A 641 6.61 28.82 10.81
CA MET A 641 6.57 28.73 9.35
C MET A 641 7.82 29.31 8.68
N TYR A 642 8.68 30.02 9.41
CA TYR A 642 9.92 30.63 8.90
C TYR A 642 11.16 30.09 9.64
N PRO A 643 11.41 28.78 9.59
CA PRO A 643 12.62 28.21 10.19
C PRO A 643 13.86 28.72 9.45
N PRO A 644 15.01 28.91 10.13
CA PRO A 644 16.24 29.37 9.49
C PRO A 644 16.60 28.56 8.23
N LEU A 645 17.03 29.25 7.17
CA LEU A 645 17.50 28.61 5.93
C LEU A 645 18.88 27.98 6.10
N PHE A 646 19.77 28.74 6.74
CA PHE A 646 21.09 28.30 7.12
C PHE A 646 21.06 27.74 8.53
N ARG A 647 21.83 26.68 8.74
CA ARG A 647 21.99 26.02 10.05
C ARG A 647 23.20 26.63 10.76
N SER A 648 23.85 25.89 11.67
CA SER A 648 24.91 26.46 12.51
C SER A 648 26.18 26.78 11.70
N PRO A 649 26.69 28.02 11.73
CA PRO A 649 27.99 28.36 11.16
C PRO A 649 29.16 27.61 11.82
N ARG A 650 28.95 27.06 13.02
CA ARG A 650 29.96 26.23 13.73
C ARG A 650 30.38 25.01 12.91
N ALA A 651 29.57 24.56 11.96
CA ALA A 651 29.95 23.47 11.06
C ALA A 651 31.11 23.84 10.10
N MET A 652 31.49 25.13 9.94
CA MET A 652 32.77 25.46 9.29
C MET A 652 33.97 24.96 10.10
N LEU A 653 33.87 25.00 11.43
CA LEU A 653 34.98 24.66 12.33
C LEU A 653 35.28 23.16 12.33
N THR A 654 34.40 22.33 11.76
CA THR A 654 34.68 20.90 11.62
C THR A 654 35.60 20.60 10.44
N CYS A 655 35.81 21.55 9.52
CA CYS A 655 36.58 21.38 8.28
C CYS A 655 36.14 20.17 7.42
N ARG A 656 34.91 19.67 7.61
CA ARG A 656 34.34 18.57 6.82
C ARG A 656 33.45 19.14 5.74
N LEU A 657 33.78 18.86 4.47
CA LEU A 657 33.00 19.32 3.32
C LEU A 657 31.54 18.84 3.40
N ARG A 658 31.32 17.61 3.89
CA ARG A 658 29.97 17.08 4.13
C ARG A 658 29.17 17.90 5.15
N ASP A 659 29.79 18.41 6.20
CA ASP A 659 29.09 19.22 7.22
C ASP A 659 28.87 20.65 6.73
N ILE A 660 29.80 21.20 5.95
CA ILE A 660 29.65 22.52 5.32
C ILE A 660 28.42 22.50 4.39
N TRP A 661 28.34 21.56 3.45
CA TRP A 661 27.21 21.44 2.53
C TRP A 661 25.94 20.88 3.20
N GLY A 662 26.09 19.99 4.18
CA GLY A 662 24.98 19.26 4.76
C GLY A 662 24.38 19.85 6.03
N ARG A 663 25.14 20.65 6.79
CA ARG A 663 24.76 21.17 8.11
C ARG A 663 24.96 22.68 8.28
N MET A 664 25.55 23.38 7.32
CA MET A 664 25.66 24.84 7.35
C MET A 664 24.92 25.50 6.19
N TRP A 665 25.20 25.06 4.96
CA TRP A 665 24.65 25.65 3.74
C TRP A 665 23.13 25.53 3.67
N HIS A 666 22.50 26.34 2.81
CA HIS A 666 21.05 26.53 2.82
C HIS A 666 20.27 25.24 2.52
N ASP A 667 19.12 25.08 3.17
CA ASP A 667 18.22 23.93 2.95
C ASP A 667 17.16 24.16 1.86
N LEU A 668 17.19 25.32 1.18
CA LEU A 668 16.11 25.79 0.28
C LEU A 668 15.72 24.80 -0.82
N CYS A 669 16.71 24.30 -1.58
CA CYS A 669 16.49 23.41 -2.73
C CYS A 669 16.81 21.94 -2.43
N ARG A 670 17.23 21.63 -1.20
CA ARG A 670 17.81 20.31 -0.87
C ARG A 670 16.83 19.17 -1.14
N ARG A 671 15.57 19.36 -0.75
CA ARG A 671 14.54 18.35 -0.86
C ARG A 671 14.16 18.08 -2.33
N PRO A 672 13.82 19.08 -3.16
CA PRO A 672 13.60 18.89 -4.59
C PRO A 672 14.75 18.18 -5.29
N LEU A 673 15.99 18.58 -5.00
CA LEU A 673 17.19 17.97 -5.59
C LEU A 673 17.34 16.50 -5.20
N LEU A 674 17.10 16.16 -3.93
CA LEU A 674 17.18 14.78 -3.44
C LEU A 674 16.07 13.91 -4.04
N ALA A 675 14.84 14.42 -4.10
CA ALA A 675 13.69 13.71 -4.65
C ALA A 675 13.91 13.35 -6.13
N THR A 676 14.35 14.32 -6.94
CA THR A 676 14.68 14.10 -8.35
C THR A 676 15.87 13.16 -8.53
N SER A 677 16.88 13.25 -7.67
CA SER A 677 18.03 12.33 -7.73
C SER A 677 17.65 10.89 -7.41
N LEU A 678 16.73 10.67 -6.47
CA LEU A 678 16.22 9.34 -6.14
C LEU A 678 15.39 8.73 -7.27
N LEU A 679 14.72 9.56 -8.08
CA LEU A 679 13.99 9.13 -9.27
C LEU A 679 14.94 8.70 -10.40
N LEU A 680 16.07 9.41 -10.56
CA LEU A 680 17.05 9.13 -11.60
C LEU A 680 17.96 7.92 -11.30
N VAL A 681 18.09 7.51 -10.03
CA VAL A 681 18.96 6.39 -9.62
C VAL A 681 18.15 5.08 -9.55
N PRO A 682 18.54 4.01 -10.28
CA PRO A 682 17.81 2.74 -10.30
C PRO A 682 17.69 2.05 -8.94
N GLY A 683 16.56 1.37 -8.71
CA GLY A 683 16.22 0.74 -7.44
C GLY A 683 17.05 -0.51 -7.06
N GLY A 684 17.56 -1.25 -8.05
CA GLY A 684 18.26 -2.54 -7.86
C GLY A 684 19.71 -2.45 -7.36
N ILE A 685 20.19 -1.26 -6.99
CA ILE A 685 21.60 -1.01 -6.63
C ILE A 685 21.81 -1.15 -5.12
N SER A 686 22.96 -1.72 -4.71
CA SER A 686 23.35 -1.86 -3.30
C SER A 686 23.34 -0.52 -2.54
N GLY A 687 23.02 -0.55 -1.23
CA GLY A 687 22.74 0.66 -0.45
C GLY A 687 23.89 1.67 -0.32
N THR A 688 25.15 1.25 -0.44
CA THR A 688 26.31 2.16 -0.41
C THR A 688 26.53 2.83 -1.75
N VAL A 689 26.47 2.06 -2.84
CA VAL A 689 26.59 2.59 -4.21
C VAL A 689 25.42 3.51 -4.53
N LYS A 690 24.20 3.15 -4.11
CA LYS A 690 23.01 4.01 -4.22
C LYS A 690 23.22 5.36 -3.55
N ARG A 691 23.78 5.40 -2.33
CA ARG A 691 24.06 6.64 -1.60
C ARG A 691 25.08 7.51 -2.33
N LEU A 692 26.13 6.91 -2.89
CA LEU A 692 27.14 7.60 -3.70
C LEU A 692 26.53 8.20 -4.98
N LEU A 693 25.76 7.40 -5.72
CA LEU A 693 25.11 7.85 -6.95
C LEU A 693 24.12 8.98 -6.68
N VAL A 694 23.30 8.87 -5.63
CA VAL A 694 22.37 9.94 -5.23
C VAL A 694 23.12 11.22 -4.88
N LEU A 695 24.27 11.14 -4.20
CA LEU A 695 25.10 12.30 -3.90
C LEU A 695 25.62 12.96 -5.19
N LEU A 696 26.22 12.18 -6.10
CA LEU A 696 26.75 12.69 -7.37
C LEU A 696 25.67 13.33 -8.24
N VAL A 697 24.53 12.66 -8.39
CA VAL A 697 23.39 13.17 -9.16
C VAL A 697 22.81 14.43 -8.51
N SER A 698 22.70 14.48 -7.18
CA SER A 698 22.19 15.68 -6.48
C SER A 698 23.04 16.91 -6.75
N PHE A 699 24.38 16.76 -6.72
CA PHE A 699 25.30 17.86 -7.02
C PHE A 699 25.29 18.20 -8.51
N ALA A 700 25.23 17.22 -9.42
CA ALA A 700 25.13 17.47 -10.85
C ALA A 700 23.86 18.26 -11.22
N VAL A 701 22.69 17.84 -10.70
CA VAL A 701 21.42 18.56 -10.91
C VAL A 701 21.50 19.97 -10.33
N SER A 702 22.07 20.15 -9.14
CA SER A 702 22.32 21.49 -8.56
C SER A 702 23.22 22.33 -9.47
N GLY A 703 24.27 21.73 -10.02
CA GLY A 703 25.19 22.37 -10.97
C GLY A 703 24.48 22.85 -12.23
N CYS A 704 23.56 22.06 -12.79
CA CYS A 704 22.77 22.47 -13.96
C CYS A 704 21.91 23.71 -13.69
N VAL A 705 21.29 23.81 -12.50
CA VAL A 705 20.50 25.00 -12.13
C VAL A 705 21.38 26.25 -12.07
N HIS A 706 22.57 26.14 -11.47
CA HIS A 706 23.51 27.25 -11.39
C HIS A 706 24.15 27.60 -12.75
N ALA A 707 24.39 26.60 -13.59
CA ALA A 707 24.89 26.77 -14.95
C ALA A 707 23.90 27.53 -15.84
N ALA A 708 22.60 27.24 -15.73
CA ALA A 708 21.56 27.99 -16.43
C ALA A 708 21.56 29.48 -16.04
N GLY A 709 21.63 29.76 -14.73
CA GLY A 709 21.76 31.13 -14.24
C GLY A 709 23.03 31.82 -14.75
N ALA A 710 24.17 31.13 -14.71
CA ALA A 710 25.44 31.68 -15.19
C ALA A 710 25.41 31.98 -16.69
N TYR A 711 24.91 31.04 -17.49
CA TYR A 711 24.78 31.19 -18.94
C TYR A 711 23.87 32.37 -19.32
N ALA A 712 22.74 32.53 -18.65
CA ALA A 712 21.82 33.63 -18.90
C ALA A 712 22.45 35.02 -18.66
N VAL A 713 23.49 35.09 -17.82
CA VAL A 713 24.22 36.34 -17.57
C VAL A 713 25.39 36.53 -18.53
N SER A 714 26.21 35.49 -18.71
CA SER A 714 27.47 35.60 -19.44
C SER A 714 27.34 35.36 -20.94
N GLY A 715 26.32 34.61 -21.39
CA GLY A 715 26.25 34.07 -22.75
C GLY A 715 27.33 33.03 -23.05
N ASP A 716 28.12 32.62 -22.05
CA ASP A 716 29.27 31.74 -22.22
C ASP A 716 28.95 30.31 -21.78
N ALA A 717 28.83 29.41 -22.77
CA ALA A 717 28.58 28.00 -22.56
C ALA A 717 29.76 27.30 -21.84
N TYR A 718 31.00 27.76 -22.05
CA TYR A 718 32.16 27.19 -21.39
C TYR A 718 32.11 27.47 -19.89
N GLY A 719 31.91 28.72 -19.48
CA GLY A 719 31.74 29.11 -18.08
C GLY A 719 30.56 28.39 -17.40
N ALA A 720 29.45 28.19 -18.11
CA ALA A 720 28.32 27.41 -17.61
C ALA A 720 28.68 25.93 -17.41
N GLY A 721 29.42 25.32 -18.35
CA GLY A 721 29.92 23.95 -18.22
C GLY A 721 30.88 23.77 -17.03
N VAL A 722 31.78 24.73 -16.80
CA VAL A 722 32.69 24.76 -15.65
C VAL A 722 31.92 24.76 -14.33
N MET A 723 30.77 25.43 -14.25
CA MET A 723 29.91 25.38 -13.05
C MET A 723 29.40 23.97 -12.78
N VAL A 724 28.93 23.23 -13.78
CA VAL A 724 28.48 21.84 -13.59
C VAL A 724 29.62 20.95 -13.10
N VAL A 725 30.80 21.09 -13.72
CA VAL A 725 32.00 20.35 -13.34
C VAL A 725 32.40 20.65 -11.90
N PHE A 726 32.37 21.92 -11.48
CA PHE A 726 32.66 22.32 -10.11
C PHE A 726 31.79 21.55 -9.10
N PHE A 727 30.47 21.49 -9.30
CA PHE A 727 29.59 20.78 -8.38
C PHE A 727 29.86 19.27 -8.34
N ILE A 728 30.11 18.64 -9.50
CA ILE A 728 30.44 17.21 -9.57
C ILE A 728 31.77 16.92 -8.84
N VAL A 729 32.79 17.75 -9.07
CA VAL A 729 34.09 17.63 -8.38
C VAL A 729 33.91 17.78 -6.88
N MET A 730 33.07 18.71 -6.40
CA MET A 730 32.80 18.86 -4.97
C MET A 730 32.17 17.61 -4.34
N ALA A 731 31.26 16.92 -5.05
CA ALA A 731 30.74 15.63 -4.58
C ALA A 731 31.84 14.56 -4.50
N GLY A 732 32.74 14.51 -5.49
CA GLY A 732 33.92 13.65 -5.48
C GLY A 732 34.86 13.96 -4.30
N CYS A 733 35.12 15.24 -4.02
CA CYS A 733 35.94 15.66 -2.88
C CYS A 733 35.32 15.26 -1.53
N ILE A 734 33.99 15.30 -1.38
CA ILE A 734 33.31 14.81 -0.17
C ILE A 734 33.59 13.32 0.02
N VAL A 735 33.44 12.52 -1.04
CA VAL A 735 33.67 11.07 -1.00
C VAL A 735 35.13 10.76 -0.70
N LEU A 736 36.06 11.45 -1.37
CA LEU A 736 37.49 11.31 -1.13
C LEU A 736 37.85 11.64 0.33
N GLN A 737 37.33 12.74 0.87
CA GLN A 737 37.56 13.12 2.26
C GLN A 737 37.03 12.06 3.24
N GLU A 738 35.88 11.44 2.96
CA GLU A 738 35.35 10.35 3.77
C GLU A 738 36.19 9.07 3.71
N VAL A 739 36.64 8.69 2.52
CA VAL A 739 37.51 7.51 2.33
C VAL A 739 38.85 7.70 3.02
N LEU A 740 39.47 8.89 2.88
CA LEU A 740 40.72 9.22 3.56
C LEU A 740 40.53 9.24 5.09
N ALA A 741 39.43 9.81 5.59
CA ALA A 741 39.14 9.81 7.03
C ALA A 741 38.99 8.37 7.58
N LEU A 742 38.30 7.48 6.85
CA LEU A 742 38.19 6.06 7.20
C LEU A 742 39.54 5.33 7.14
N GLY A 743 40.37 5.64 6.15
CA GLY A 743 41.72 5.09 6.01
C GLY A 743 42.63 5.47 7.18
N VAL A 744 42.63 6.76 7.56
CA VAL A 744 43.37 7.27 8.73
C VAL A 744 42.85 6.64 10.02
N GLN A 745 41.53 6.47 10.18
CA GLN A 745 40.94 5.80 11.33
C GLN A 745 41.37 4.33 11.46
N ARG A 746 41.47 3.61 10.34
CA ARG A 746 41.96 2.22 10.32
C ARG A 746 43.46 2.14 10.61
N ALA A 747 44.25 3.08 10.11
CA ALA A 747 45.70 3.13 10.33
C ALA A 747 46.07 3.49 11.78
N LEU A 748 45.27 4.32 12.45
CA LEU A 748 45.51 4.75 13.84
C LEU A 748 44.92 3.81 14.90
N GLY A 749 44.34 2.67 14.50
CA GLY A 749 43.89 1.56 15.35
C GLY A 749 43.18 1.97 16.65
N GLY A 750 41.85 2.16 16.65
CA GLY A 750 41.00 2.26 17.86
C GLY A 750 41.20 3.49 18.77
N TRP A 751 42.42 4.02 18.89
CA TRP A 751 42.78 5.20 19.69
C TRP A 751 42.32 6.52 19.04
N GLY A 752 41.96 6.49 17.75
CA GLY A 752 41.45 7.66 17.01
C GLY A 752 40.02 8.11 17.37
N TYR A 753 39.31 7.37 18.22
CA TYR A 753 37.92 7.69 18.57
C TYR A 753 37.79 8.99 19.38
N LEU A 754 38.79 9.34 20.21
CA LEU A 754 38.75 10.58 21.01
C LEU A 754 39.12 11.84 20.22
N TYR A 755 40.01 11.75 19.22
CA TYR A 755 40.55 12.94 18.54
C TYR A 755 39.71 13.39 17.32
N LEU A 756 38.97 12.49 16.68
CA LEU A 756 38.17 12.82 15.49
C LEU A 756 36.66 13.00 15.78
N TYR A 757 36.17 12.54 16.94
CA TYR A 757 34.76 12.65 17.34
C TYR A 757 34.53 13.43 18.66
N GLY A 758 35.59 13.89 19.33
CA GLY A 758 35.51 14.67 20.56
C GLY A 758 35.15 16.14 20.32
N SER A 759 33.90 16.43 19.93
CA SER A 759 33.26 17.75 20.08
C SER A 759 31.74 17.66 19.87
N THR A 760 31.07 16.78 20.61
CA THR A 760 29.65 16.93 20.96
C THR A 760 29.45 16.39 22.36
N VAL A 761 29.75 17.24 23.36
CA VAL A 761 28.91 17.42 24.54
C VAL A 761 28.32 18.82 24.42
#